data_AF-A0A5A7QQ15-F1
#
_entry.id   AF-A0A5A7QQ15-F1
#
_cell.length_a   1.000
_cell.length_b   1.000
_cell.length_c   1.000
_cell.angle_alpha   90.00
_cell.angle_beta   90.00
_cell.angle_gamma   90.00
#
_symmetry.space_group_name_H-M   'P 1'
#
loop_
_entity.id
_entity.type
_entity.pdbx_description
1 polymer ?
#
loop_
_entity_poly.entity_id
_entity_poly.type
_entity_poly.pdbx_seq_one_letter_code
_entity_poly.pdbx_strand_id
1 'polypeptide(L)'
;MGEKGKNLVFLGAGALLGSTATIAILKLLKARRGGRKCTIVETNELNSMAAESCNRKVLEDVNHGLAGPDLLIDEIVSEQLTRNIQFFGLENQKKVVSSYVVVIGLGGVGSHAASMLLRSGVGKLLLVDFDQVSVSSLNRHAVATREDVGIPKALCLKKHFSTIFPECHVDAKVLLYDSSSEDEILSGNPDFVLDCIDNIDTKVALLAACVRRGLKVLSATGAGARADPTRIRVADLRESTNDPLSRSVRHRLRKDYGIDGGIPVVFSLEKPKAKLLPFKGPSGEEENPSDYQIVPGFRVRIIPVLGTIPAIFGQIMASYVVTQLAGMQVHMEPVVNFDMDHYHVLHQRLIEHEELQYGTAMHVEVDVEEVMYVAKELWHCRSARDQLPKDGRGMWRSVNELMLVRWDSTKPASISNLILLKFAEADEHESRSLEDIREKEAEFYARLQEEQTHLNRFLTLKSLCTHKSMDSHAYGFSIFQGKSAVQVDPGRGNVVAPVVRFKNAKELTEPASVLVYPDEFESLLSRRVPIREIVLSDSSFARNVAGILVESGTHVQNSFKGFSPDVKFPQAEFAPYRNNNFEWNPAGSGIMWKAYNFPIFLLSQNSTLTLQEVALKNEKNKKSYTKVVSEFDLVMQTTKSGTHNSDSCLKEGTCLPLGGYRMLPGLILIFYLRAFNFKGSVWSALPPIKTSSKLNGKPIVLVMTSMDSASFFRDKSLGAESPISGLVALLAVVDALSRLDGLGQLNKQLVFVVLTGETWGYLGSRRLFLEFDQQSESMKGLNLENIGTVLEIGSVGKSYPQGIKTFFAHTAGTTSAVNGTLNALQHAKDSLASESILVNAASTSNPGVPPSSLMTFLRKKPLISGLVLEDFDSAFSNEFYHSHFDDLSNINSSSITAAASLVARTLYILAGGENPSAINNIKINSSLVDELISCLLNCDPGLSCELVKHYISPSTACPSHYVGVILGKPSSTPYPPYVGDVSRFVWNFLADKTSIPSKNVSSSCPKDCHDVDELCIREEADGKGVCVISTTRYVPAYSTRLKYDDSVESWTVQPINSSDTMATEDPIWTESNWDTINLRVYTVQTSTYDNLILLLGIIITFLSYLVIAIARTVIRKALKQD
;
A
#
# COMPACT_ATOMS: atom_id res chain seq x y z
N MET A 1 -57.25 -56.01 -34.51
CA MET A 1 -57.35 -56.13 -33.04
C MET A 1 -56.36 -57.20 -32.61
N GLY A 2 -55.44 -56.89 -31.68
CA GLY A 2 -54.58 -57.92 -31.08
C GLY A 2 -53.06 -57.70 -31.09
N GLU A 3 -52.52 -56.48 -31.07
CA GLU A 3 -51.07 -56.30 -30.76
C GLU A 3 -50.66 -54.89 -30.28
N LYS A 4 -51.61 -54.11 -29.72
CA LYS A 4 -51.34 -52.74 -29.21
C LYS A 4 -51.35 -52.60 -27.68
N GLY A 5 -51.22 -53.69 -26.92
CA GLY A 5 -51.40 -53.70 -25.45
C GLY A 5 -50.16 -53.87 -24.57
N LYS A 6 -48.98 -54.21 -25.09
CA LYS A 6 -47.81 -54.61 -24.26
C LYS A 6 -46.64 -53.62 -24.20
N ASN A 7 -46.54 -52.66 -25.12
CA ASN A 7 -45.48 -51.63 -25.08
C ASN A 7 -45.85 -50.37 -24.28
N LEU A 8 -47.08 -50.27 -23.76
CA LEU A 8 -47.51 -49.15 -22.90
C LEU A 8 -47.12 -49.33 -21.42
N VAL A 9 -46.66 -50.52 -21.00
CA VAL A 9 -46.36 -50.83 -19.59
C VAL A 9 -44.87 -50.63 -19.25
N PHE A 10 -43.94 -50.74 -20.21
CA PHE A 10 -42.51 -50.50 -19.96
C PHE A 10 -42.09 -49.01 -20.05
N LEU A 11 -42.89 -48.17 -20.71
CA LEU A 11 -42.73 -46.71 -20.69
C LEU A 11 -43.31 -46.05 -19.42
N GLY A 12 -44.20 -46.74 -18.70
CA GLY A 12 -44.77 -46.27 -17.42
C GLY A 12 -43.89 -46.52 -16.19
N ALA A 13 -42.96 -47.48 -16.23
CA ALA A 13 -42.11 -47.82 -15.08
C ALA A 13 -40.81 -46.99 -14.99
N GLY A 14 -40.28 -46.52 -16.13
CA GLY A 14 -39.12 -45.61 -16.15
C GLY A 14 -39.47 -44.18 -15.67
N ALA A 15 -40.73 -43.77 -15.83
CA ALA A 15 -41.21 -42.44 -15.44
C ALA A 15 -41.50 -42.31 -13.92
N LEU A 16 -41.67 -43.41 -13.19
CA LEU A 16 -42.01 -43.43 -11.75
C LEU A 16 -40.79 -43.52 -10.83
N LEU A 17 -39.67 -44.08 -11.29
CA LEU A 17 -38.40 -44.08 -10.53
C LEU A 17 -37.61 -42.77 -10.71
N GLY A 18 -37.77 -42.08 -11.83
CA GLY A 18 -37.25 -40.71 -12.00
C GLY A 18 -37.99 -39.68 -11.13
N SER A 19 -39.29 -39.86 -10.90
CA SER A 19 -40.10 -38.87 -10.17
C SER A 19 -40.02 -39.00 -8.64
N THR A 20 -39.70 -40.17 -8.09
CA THR A 20 -39.50 -40.36 -6.63
C THR A 20 -38.16 -39.83 -6.13
N ALA A 21 -37.07 -39.98 -6.91
CA ALA A 21 -35.78 -39.35 -6.62
C ALA A 21 -35.85 -37.81 -6.70
N THR A 22 -36.66 -37.28 -7.63
CA THR A 22 -36.83 -35.83 -7.80
C THR A 22 -37.67 -35.21 -6.68
N ILE A 23 -38.66 -35.92 -6.13
CA ILE A 23 -39.49 -35.45 -5.00
C ILE A 23 -38.73 -35.48 -3.65
N ALA A 24 -37.81 -36.44 -3.44
CA ALA A 24 -36.94 -36.46 -2.26
C ALA A 24 -35.94 -35.29 -2.27
N ILE A 25 -35.40 -34.95 -3.45
CA ILE A 25 -34.52 -33.78 -3.64
C ILE A 25 -35.32 -32.47 -3.50
N LEU A 26 -36.56 -32.41 -3.98
CA LEU A 26 -37.45 -31.26 -3.82
C LEU A 26 -37.92 -31.01 -2.37
N LYS A 27 -37.99 -32.03 -1.50
CA LYS A 27 -38.29 -31.83 -0.07
C LYS A 27 -37.07 -31.35 0.74
N LEU A 28 -35.85 -31.75 0.35
CA LEU A 28 -34.62 -31.19 0.93
C LEU A 28 -34.34 -29.76 0.46
N LEU A 29 -34.78 -29.39 -0.74
CA LEU A 29 -34.62 -28.03 -1.29
C LEU A 29 -35.73 -27.04 -0.87
N LYS A 30 -36.84 -27.50 -0.28
CA LYS A 30 -37.95 -26.62 0.18
C LYS A 30 -37.78 -26.02 1.58
N ALA A 31 -36.72 -26.37 2.33
CA ALA A 31 -36.41 -25.72 3.60
C ALA A 31 -35.47 -24.51 3.46
N ARG A 32 -34.93 -24.24 2.26
CA ARG A 32 -34.05 -23.08 1.97
C ARG A 32 -34.15 -22.68 0.50
N ARG A 33 -35.16 -21.88 0.13
CA ARG A 33 -35.15 -20.85 -0.94
C ARG A 33 -36.59 -20.42 -1.27
N GLY A 34 -36.91 -19.17 -0.93
CA GLY A 34 -38.04 -18.44 -1.49
C GLY A 34 -37.62 -17.74 -2.78
N GLY A 35 -38.33 -18.01 -3.87
CA GLY A 35 -38.18 -17.37 -5.17
C GLY A 35 -39.34 -17.76 -6.09
N ARG A 36 -40.07 -16.77 -6.59
CA ARG A 36 -41.32 -16.87 -7.35
C ARG A 36 -41.11 -17.37 -8.79
N LYS A 37 -42.14 -18.04 -9.33
CA LYS A 37 -42.31 -18.49 -10.73
C LYS A 37 -42.67 -17.33 -11.67
N CYS A 38 -42.23 -17.41 -12.93
CA CYS A 38 -43.14 -17.40 -14.08
C CYS A 38 -42.56 -18.18 -15.27
N THR A 39 -43.45 -18.68 -16.12
CA THR A 39 -43.29 -19.79 -17.05
C THR A 39 -43.22 -19.30 -18.49
N ILE A 40 -42.43 -19.99 -19.31
CA ILE A 40 -42.33 -19.90 -20.78
C ILE A 40 -43.44 -20.76 -21.42
N VAL A 41 -43.97 -20.31 -22.55
CA VAL A 41 -44.75 -21.12 -23.50
C VAL A 41 -43.83 -21.45 -24.69
N GLU A 42 -43.70 -22.74 -24.99
CA GLU A 42 -43.00 -23.29 -26.15
C GLU A 42 -43.86 -23.17 -27.43
N THR A 43 -43.20 -22.89 -28.56
CA THR A 43 -43.69 -23.17 -29.92
C THR A 43 -43.17 -24.52 -30.40
N ASN A 44 -43.99 -25.25 -31.15
CA ASN A 44 -43.66 -26.52 -31.78
C ASN A 44 -43.64 -26.39 -33.32
N GLU A 45 -42.59 -27.00 -33.89
CA GLU A 45 -42.56 -27.86 -35.09
C GLU A 45 -42.46 -27.33 -36.56
N LEU A 46 -41.32 -27.72 -37.17
CA LEU A 46 -41.11 -28.52 -38.41
C LEU A 46 -41.29 -27.95 -39.86
N ASN A 47 -40.16 -27.88 -40.60
CA ASN A 47 -39.76 -28.79 -41.72
C ASN A 47 -39.62 -28.33 -43.21
N SER A 48 -38.48 -28.78 -43.77
CA SER A 48 -37.98 -29.09 -45.14
C SER A 48 -38.20 -28.23 -46.40
N MET A 49 -37.22 -28.39 -47.30
CA MET A 49 -36.90 -27.64 -48.52
C MET A 49 -37.51 -28.26 -49.80
N ALA A 50 -37.81 -27.42 -50.80
CA ALA A 50 -37.61 -27.74 -52.22
C ALA A 50 -37.38 -26.45 -53.04
N ALA A 51 -36.52 -26.55 -54.03
CA ALA A 51 -36.01 -25.47 -54.87
C ALA A 51 -37.03 -24.97 -55.89
N GLU A 52 -37.03 -23.66 -56.19
CA GLU A 52 -37.07 -23.17 -57.58
C GLU A 52 -36.74 -21.67 -57.68
N SER A 53 -36.02 -21.34 -58.74
CA SER A 53 -35.57 -20.01 -59.16
C SER A 53 -36.75 -19.10 -59.54
N CYS A 54 -36.74 -17.82 -59.14
CA CYS A 54 -36.95 -16.72 -60.10
C CYS A 54 -36.79 -15.31 -59.51
N ASN A 55 -36.34 -14.43 -60.40
CA ASN A 55 -36.13 -12.99 -60.27
C ASN A 55 -37.34 -12.17 -59.76
N ARG A 56 -37.00 -11.14 -58.97
CA ARG A 56 -37.41 -9.72 -59.05
C ARG A 56 -38.92 -9.43 -59.19
N LYS A 57 -39.51 -8.81 -58.16
CA LYS A 57 -40.46 -7.71 -58.33
C LYS A 57 -40.56 -6.83 -57.09
N VAL A 58 -40.41 -5.53 -57.35
CA VAL A 58 -40.76 -4.39 -56.51
C VAL A 58 -42.24 -4.46 -56.14
N LEU A 59 -42.58 -4.21 -54.88
CA LEU A 59 -43.85 -3.58 -54.53
C LEU A 59 -43.64 -2.68 -53.30
N GLU A 60 -43.97 -1.40 -53.49
CA GLU A 60 -44.02 -0.33 -52.51
C GLU A 60 -45.20 -0.48 -51.52
N ASP A 61 -45.06 0.25 -50.41
CA ASP A 61 -46.09 0.77 -49.51
C ASP A 61 -46.94 -0.20 -48.66
N VAL A 62 -46.59 -0.30 -47.36
CA VAL A 62 -47.53 -0.08 -46.23
C VAL A 62 -46.79 0.45 -44.98
N ASN A 63 -47.04 1.72 -44.64
CA ASN A 63 -46.98 2.41 -43.34
C ASN A 63 -46.07 1.90 -42.19
N HIS A 64 -45.04 2.70 -41.88
CA HIS A 64 -44.26 2.68 -40.64
C HIS A 64 -45.09 3.05 -39.40
N GLY A 65 -45.61 2.04 -38.71
CA GLY A 65 -46.02 2.13 -37.31
C GLY A 65 -44.86 1.78 -36.37
N LEU A 66 -44.84 2.37 -35.17
CA LEU A 66 -43.92 2.09 -34.07
C LEU A 66 -43.44 0.64 -34.04
N ALA A 67 -42.14 0.44 -33.88
CA ALA A 67 -41.51 -0.87 -33.69
C ALA A 67 -42.31 -1.65 -32.62
N GLY A 68 -42.99 -2.73 -33.06
CA GLY A 68 -44.04 -3.36 -32.27
C GLY A 68 -43.53 -4.01 -30.96
N PRO A 69 -44.44 -4.34 -30.03
CA PRO A 69 -44.10 -4.78 -28.66
C PRO A 69 -43.29 -6.08 -28.53
N ASP A 70 -42.97 -6.76 -29.63
CA ASP A 70 -42.33 -8.08 -29.63
C ASP A 70 -41.09 -8.16 -30.55
N LEU A 71 -40.36 -7.04 -30.72
CA LEU A 71 -39.03 -7.03 -31.36
C LEU A 71 -38.04 -8.03 -30.73
N LEU A 72 -38.21 -8.35 -29.45
CA LEU A 72 -37.37 -9.32 -28.72
C LEU A 72 -37.80 -10.78 -28.95
N ILE A 73 -38.87 -11.04 -29.71
CA ILE A 73 -39.23 -12.39 -30.17
C ILE A 73 -38.34 -12.81 -31.34
N ASP A 74 -37.88 -11.86 -32.15
CA ASP A 74 -36.94 -12.14 -33.24
C ASP A 74 -35.63 -12.72 -32.66
N GLU A 75 -35.26 -13.91 -33.13
CA GLU A 75 -34.13 -14.67 -32.60
C GLU A 75 -32.79 -13.92 -32.79
N ILE A 76 -32.65 -13.17 -33.89
CA ILE A 76 -31.44 -12.40 -34.20
C ILE A 76 -31.35 -11.18 -33.29
N VAL A 77 -32.44 -10.43 -33.14
CA VAL A 77 -32.49 -9.24 -32.27
C VAL A 77 -32.30 -9.64 -30.80
N SER A 78 -32.96 -10.72 -30.38
CA SER A 78 -32.82 -11.28 -29.03
C SER A 78 -31.38 -11.70 -28.75
N GLU A 79 -30.74 -12.40 -29.70
CA GLU A 79 -29.34 -12.82 -29.55
C GLU A 79 -28.36 -11.64 -29.55
N GLN A 80 -28.58 -10.64 -30.40
CA GLN A 80 -27.78 -9.40 -30.42
C GLN A 80 -27.83 -8.67 -29.07
N LEU A 81 -28.99 -8.70 -28.40
CA LEU A 81 -29.21 -8.03 -27.11
C LEU A 81 -29.05 -8.96 -25.89
N THR A 82 -28.64 -10.22 -26.08
CA THR A 82 -28.54 -11.23 -25.00
C THR A 82 -27.79 -10.72 -23.77
N ARG A 83 -26.70 -9.97 -23.93
CA ARG A 83 -25.93 -9.43 -22.80
C ARG A 83 -26.70 -8.39 -22.00
N ASN A 84 -27.47 -7.53 -22.65
CA ASN A 84 -28.31 -6.55 -21.96
C ASN A 84 -29.53 -7.22 -21.33
N ILE A 85 -30.13 -8.22 -21.99
CA ILE A 85 -31.23 -9.02 -21.45
C ILE A 85 -30.79 -9.77 -20.20
N GLN A 86 -29.60 -10.37 -20.20
CA GLN A 86 -29.02 -11.03 -19.03
C GLN A 86 -28.76 -10.04 -17.88
N PHE A 87 -28.43 -8.79 -18.20
CA PHE A 87 -28.12 -7.76 -17.21
C PHE A 87 -29.38 -7.11 -16.61
N PHE A 88 -30.29 -6.60 -17.44
CA PHE A 88 -31.50 -5.89 -17.00
C PHE A 88 -32.69 -6.82 -16.71
N GLY A 89 -32.68 -8.04 -17.27
CA GLY A 89 -33.85 -8.88 -17.39
C GLY A 89 -34.71 -8.51 -18.60
N LEU A 90 -35.47 -9.48 -19.12
CA LEU A 90 -36.27 -9.32 -20.34
C LEU A 90 -37.27 -8.16 -20.25
N GLU A 91 -37.98 -8.02 -19.12
CA GLU A 91 -39.01 -7.00 -18.93
C GLU A 91 -38.45 -5.57 -18.92
N ASN A 92 -37.27 -5.37 -18.34
CA ASN A 92 -36.62 -4.06 -18.33
C ASN A 92 -35.97 -3.75 -19.69
N GLN A 93 -35.45 -4.76 -20.39
CA GLN A 93 -34.95 -4.59 -21.74
C GLN A 93 -36.07 -4.18 -22.71
N LYS A 94 -37.29 -4.73 -22.56
CA LYS A 94 -38.46 -4.29 -23.35
C LYS A 94 -38.71 -2.78 -23.22
N LYS A 95 -38.55 -2.21 -22.02
CA LYS A 95 -38.68 -0.75 -21.81
C LYS A 95 -37.66 0.03 -22.62
N VAL A 96 -36.40 -0.41 -22.59
CA VAL A 96 -35.31 0.21 -23.38
C VAL A 96 -35.65 0.15 -24.87
N VAL A 97 -36.11 -0.99 -25.37
CA VAL A 97 -36.53 -1.15 -26.78
C VAL A 97 -37.70 -0.26 -27.15
N SER A 98 -38.67 -0.06 -26.25
CA SER A 98 -39.81 0.83 -26.51
C SER A 98 -39.50 2.34 -26.39
N SER A 99 -38.29 2.71 -25.98
CA SER A 99 -37.95 4.10 -25.65
C SER A 99 -37.62 4.97 -26.87
N TYR A 100 -37.96 6.26 -26.76
CA TYR A 100 -37.62 7.32 -27.71
C TYR A 100 -36.62 8.31 -27.10
N VAL A 101 -35.43 8.41 -27.71
CA VAL A 101 -34.36 9.30 -27.25
C VAL A 101 -33.95 10.31 -28.33
N VAL A 102 -33.79 11.58 -27.94
CA VAL A 102 -33.31 12.67 -28.80
C VAL A 102 -31.87 13.02 -28.44
N VAL A 103 -30.96 13.04 -29.41
CA VAL A 103 -29.55 13.42 -29.22
C VAL A 103 -29.23 14.66 -30.04
N ILE A 104 -28.88 15.75 -29.36
CA ILE A 104 -28.63 17.05 -29.98
C ILE A 104 -27.13 17.40 -29.86
N GLY A 105 -26.46 17.58 -31.00
CA GLY A 105 -25.01 17.75 -31.11
C GLY A 105 -24.30 16.41 -31.29
N LEU A 106 -23.89 16.09 -32.51
CA LEU A 106 -23.30 14.81 -32.92
C LEU A 106 -21.78 14.93 -33.14
N GLY A 107 -21.13 15.76 -32.32
CA GLY A 107 -19.67 15.85 -32.25
C GLY A 107 -19.02 14.65 -31.54
N GLY A 108 -17.88 14.86 -30.87
CA GLY A 108 -17.16 13.79 -30.18
C GLY A 108 -17.88 13.17 -28.98
N VAL A 109 -18.89 13.85 -28.41
CA VAL A 109 -19.70 13.30 -27.30
C VAL A 109 -20.95 12.61 -27.84
N GLY A 110 -21.81 13.34 -28.56
CA GLY A 110 -23.11 12.81 -28.97
C GLY A 110 -23.04 11.69 -30.00
N SER A 111 -22.02 11.65 -30.87
CA SER A 111 -21.85 10.51 -31.80
C SER A 111 -21.59 9.19 -31.06
N HIS A 112 -20.82 9.21 -29.98
CA HIS A 112 -20.56 8.03 -29.14
C HIS A 112 -21.79 7.67 -28.29
N ALA A 113 -22.47 8.67 -27.71
CA ALA A 113 -23.70 8.45 -26.95
C ALA A 113 -24.79 7.80 -27.82
N ALA A 114 -25.05 8.37 -29.00
CA ALA A 114 -26.03 7.84 -29.94
C ALA A 114 -25.66 6.41 -30.41
N SER A 115 -24.39 6.15 -30.67
CA SER A 115 -23.95 4.82 -31.12
C SER A 115 -24.15 3.76 -30.04
N MET A 116 -23.91 4.09 -28.77
CA MET A 116 -24.09 3.13 -27.69
C MET A 116 -25.57 2.96 -27.33
N LEU A 117 -26.37 4.03 -27.37
CA LEU A 117 -27.84 3.93 -27.23
C LEU A 117 -28.47 3.00 -28.26
N LEU A 118 -28.07 3.12 -29.54
CA LEU A 118 -28.50 2.21 -30.60
C LEU A 118 -28.12 0.76 -30.26
N ARG A 119 -26.85 0.51 -29.91
CA ARG A 119 -26.35 -0.83 -29.58
C ARG A 119 -26.98 -1.41 -28.32
N SER A 120 -27.47 -0.56 -27.41
CA SER A 120 -28.22 -0.99 -26.23
C SER A 120 -29.66 -1.40 -26.53
N GLY A 121 -30.12 -1.18 -27.77
CA GLY A 121 -31.43 -1.59 -28.25
C GLY A 121 -32.50 -0.51 -28.18
N VAL A 122 -32.16 0.77 -28.02
CA VAL A 122 -33.15 1.87 -28.04
C VAL A 122 -33.90 1.87 -29.38
N GLY A 123 -35.24 1.76 -29.35
CA GLY A 123 -36.03 1.54 -30.57
C GLY A 123 -36.28 2.78 -31.41
N LYS A 124 -36.17 3.99 -30.86
CA LYS A 124 -36.31 5.23 -31.62
C LYS A 124 -35.25 6.27 -31.25
N LEU A 125 -34.53 6.78 -32.24
CA LEU A 125 -33.51 7.82 -32.08
C LEU A 125 -33.78 8.99 -33.02
N LEU A 126 -33.78 10.21 -32.49
CA LEU A 126 -33.71 11.44 -33.28
C LEU A 126 -32.32 12.06 -33.13
N LEU A 127 -31.60 12.18 -34.24
CA LEU A 127 -30.24 12.70 -34.31
C LEU A 127 -30.27 14.11 -34.90
N VAL A 128 -29.84 15.11 -34.13
CA VAL A 128 -29.88 16.53 -34.54
C VAL A 128 -28.49 17.13 -34.52
N ASP A 129 -27.99 17.55 -35.69
CA ASP A 129 -26.75 18.33 -35.83
C ASP A 129 -26.74 19.05 -37.18
N PHE A 130 -26.35 20.33 -37.19
CA PHE A 130 -26.24 21.13 -38.41
C PHE A 130 -24.87 21.00 -39.10
N ASP A 131 -23.85 20.52 -38.39
CA ASP A 131 -22.48 20.42 -38.89
C ASP A 131 -22.29 19.25 -39.86
N GLN A 132 -21.29 19.40 -40.73
CA GLN A 132 -20.74 18.34 -41.57
C GLN A 132 -19.51 17.68 -40.92
N VAL A 133 -19.20 16.46 -41.33
CA VAL A 133 -17.96 15.77 -40.97
C VAL A 133 -16.79 16.51 -41.62
N SER A 134 -15.86 17.00 -40.80
CA SER A 134 -14.60 17.59 -41.26
C SER A 134 -13.45 16.61 -41.08
N VAL A 135 -12.31 16.85 -41.74
CA VAL A 135 -11.07 16.08 -41.50
C VAL A 135 -10.69 16.12 -40.01
N SER A 136 -10.87 17.27 -39.37
CA SER A 136 -10.60 17.44 -37.93
C SER A 136 -11.56 16.66 -37.04
N SER A 137 -12.74 16.25 -37.54
CA SER A 137 -13.74 15.48 -36.79
C SER A 137 -13.33 14.01 -36.64
N LEU A 138 -12.52 13.48 -37.57
CA LEU A 138 -12.14 12.06 -37.63
C LEU A 138 -11.32 11.59 -36.43
N ASN A 139 -10.70 12.50 -35.68
CA ASN A 139 -9.94 12.14 -34.48
C ASN A 139 -10.82 11.80 -33.26
N ARG A 140 -12.15 12.02 -33.32
CA ARG A 140 -13.05 11.87 -32.17
C ARG A 140 -14.48 11.44 -32.50
N HIS A 141 -14.94 11.58 -33.74
CA HIS A 141 -16.29 11.16 -34.13
C HIS A 141 -16.41 9.63 -34.14
N ALA A 142 -17.51 9.06 -33.64
CA ALA A 142 -17.62 7.63 -33.36
C ALA A 142 -17.50 6.72 -34.60
N VAL A 143 -18.08 7.13 -35.73
CA VAL A 143 -18.27 6.25 -36.91
C VAL A 143 -17.77 6.84 -38.22
N ALA A 144 -17.34 8.11 -38.22
CA ALA A 144 -17.03 8.80 -39.47
C ALA A 144 -15.67 8.38 -40.00
N THR A 145 -15.59 8.15 -41.31
CA THR A 145 -14.38 7.80 -42.03
C THR A 145 -13.93 8.93 -42.94
N ARG A 146 -12.79 8.76 -43.64
CA ARG A 146 -12.32 9.74 -44.62
C ARG A 146 -13.30 9.94 -45.78
N GLU A 147 -14.08 8.93 -46.12
CA GLU A 147 -15.09 8.99 -47.19
C GLU A 147 -16.32 9.83 -46.78
N ASP A 148 -16.55 10.00 -45.48
CA ASP A 148 -17.70 10.74 -44.97
C ASP A 148 -17.44 12.25 -44.85
N VAL A 149 -16.22 12.72 -45.16
CA VAL A 149 -15.87 14.15 -45.08
C VAL A 149 -16.75 14.95 -46.05
N GLY A 150 -17.44 15.98 -45.52
CA GLY A 150 -18.42 16.80 -46.25
C GLY A 150 -19.88 16.31 -46.13
N ILE A 151 -20.12 15.13 -45.55
CA ILE A 151 -21.48 14.64 -45.29
C ILE A 151 -21.98 15.21 -43.94
N PRO A 152 -23.26 15.64 -43.83
CA PRO A 152 -23.84 16.01 -42.54
C PRO A 152 -23.69 14.92 -41.48
N LYS A 153 -23.23 15.26 -40.27
CA LYS A 153 -22.95 14.29 -39.20
C LYS A 153 -24.17 13.43 -38.85
N ALA A 154 -25.36 14.04 -38.84
CA ALA A 154 -26.63 13.34 -38.58
C ALA A 154 -26.92 12.27 -39.64
N LEU A 155 -26.69 12.57 -40.92
CA LEU A 155 -26.90 11.62 -42.01
C LEU A 155 -25.82 10.51 -42.02
N CYS A 156 -24.57 10.86 -41.69
CA CYS A 156 -23.49 9.89 -41.52
C CYS A 156 -23.83 8.83 -40.46
N LEU A 157 -24.30 9.26 -39.28
CA LEU A 157 -24.73 8.35 -38.22
C LEU A 157 -25.95 7.53 -38.63
N LYS A 158 -26.99 8.15 -39.22
CA LYS A 158 -28.18 7.42 -39.70
C LYS A 158 -27.81 6.31 -40.68
N LYS A 159 -26.98 6.62 -41.69
CA LYS A 159 -26.49 5.63 -42.65
C LYS A 159 -25.75 4.47 -41.97
N HIS A 160 -24.88 4.78 -41.01
CA HIS A 160 -24.13 3.76 -40.29
C HIS A 160 -25.01 2.91 -39.36
N PHE A 161 -25.97 3.54 -38.66
CA PHE A 161 -26.84 2.86 -37.69
C PHE A 161 -27.76 1.84 -38.35
N SER A 162 -28.23 2.10 -39.58
CA SER A 162 -29.00 1.13 -40.37
C SER A 162 -28.21 -0.15 -40.68
N THR A 163 -26.89 -0.15 -40.56
CA THR A 163 -26.06 -1.37 -40.73
C THR A 163 -25.84 -2.15 -39.42
N ILE A 164 -26.15 -1.55 -38.26
CA ILE A 164 -25.92 -2.14 -36.94
C ILE A 164 -27.21 -2.69 -36.34
N PHE A 165 -28.28 -1.89 -36.38
CA PHE A 165 -29.57 -2.25 -35.78
C PHE A 165 -30.69 -1.67 -36.65
N PRO A 166 -31.00 -2.32 -37.80
CA PRO A 166 -31.97 -1.81 -38.78
C PRO A 166 -33.40 -1.69 -38.25
N GLU A 167 -33.71 -2.38 -37.15
CA GLU A 167 -35.00 -2.33 -36.46
C GLU A 167 -35.22 -1.02 -35.70
N CYS A 168 -34.15 -0.28 -35.38
CA CYS A 168 -34.25 1.03 -34.76
C CYS A 168 -34.76 2.07 -35.75
N HIS A 169 -35.79 2.82 -35.35
CA HIS A 169 -36.26 3.98 -36.09
C HIS A 169 -35.33 5.18 -35.85
N VAL A 170 -34.41 5.42 -36.79
CA VAL A 170 -33.44 6.52 -36.73
C VAL A 170 -33.86 7.67 -37.66
N ASP A 171 -34.20 8.80 -37.07
CA ASP A 171 -34.41 10.06 -37.77
C ASP A 171 -33.19 10.97 -37.66
N ALA A 172 -32.88 11.69 -38.73
CA ALA A 172 -31.77 12.62 -38.80
C ALA A 172 -32.26 13.99 -39.27
N LYS A 173 -31.97 15.03 -38.50
CA LYS A 173 -32.36 16.42 -38.78
C LYS A 173 -31.09 17.27 -38.85
N VAL A 174 -30.84 17.83 -40.03
CA VAL A 174 -29.67 18.69 -40.28
C VAL A 174 -30.05 20.14 -40.03
N LEU A 175 -30.13 20.51 -38.75
CA LEU A 175 -30.57 21.83 -38.32
C LEU A 175 -29.99 22.19 -36.93
N LEU A 176 -29.90 23.49 -36.66
CA LEU A 176 -29.44 24.03 -35.39
C LEU A 176 -30.63 24.13 -34.43
N TYR A 177 -30.42 23.82 -33.15
CA TYR A 177 -31.45 24.07 -32.14
C TYR A 177 -31.59 25.58 -31.88
N ASP A 178 -32.79 26.09 -32.01
CA ASP A 178 -33.18 27.46 -31.70
C ASP A 178 -34.68 27.51 -31.31
N SER A 179 -35.20 28.69 -31.00
CA SER A 179 -36.61 28.84 -30.61
C SER A 179 -37.60 28.47 -31.71
N SER A 180 -37.20 28.53 -32.98
CA SER A 180 -38.10 28.23 -34.11
C SER A 180 -38.18 26.73 -34.42
N SER A 181 -37.10 26.00 -34.13
CA SER A 181 -36.97 24.55 -34.31
C SER A 181 -37.33 23.75 -33.06
N GLU A 182 -37.54 24.40 -31.91
CA GLU A 182 -37.84 23.76 -30.62
C GLU A 182 -39.02 22.78 -30.72
N ASP A 183 -40.14 23.22 -31.31
CA ASP A 183 -41.33 22.39 -31.46
C ASP A 183 -41.09 21.20 -32.36
N GLU A 184 -40.28 21.35 -33.42
CA GLU A 184 -39.94 20.25 -34.31
C GLU A 184 -39.06 19.21 -33.60
N ILE A 185 -38.00 19.65 -32.92
CA ILE A 185 -37.00 18.78 -32.29
C ILE A 185 -37.54 18.08 -31.03
N LEU A 186 -38.32 18.79 -30.20
CA LEU A 186 -38.84 18.28 -28.93
C LEU A 186 -40.30 17.78 -29.03
N SER A 187 -40.80 17.59 -30.25
CA SER A 187 -42.12 16.98 -30.49
C SER A 187 -42.13 15.49 -30.11
N GLY A 188 -43.33 14.95 -29.89
CA GLY A 188 -43.51 13.51 -29.69
C GLY A 188 -43.13 12.96 -28.32
N ASN A 189 -42.95 13.84 -27.31
CA ASN A 189 -42.67 13.49 -25.91
C ASN A 189 -41.53 12.47 -25.74
N PRO A 190 -40.28 12.85 -26.03
CA PRO A 190 -39.15 11.95 -25.85
C PRO A 190 -38.98 11.51 -24.39
N ASP A 191 -38.67 10.23 -24.19
CA ASP A 191 -38.38 9.67 -22.86
C ASP A 191 -37.09 10.26 -22.28
N PHE A 192 -36.16 10.66 -23.15
CA PHE A 192 -34.91 11.30 -22.77
C PHE A 192 -34.37 12.23 -23.86
N VAL A 193 -33.80 13.37 -23.43
CA VAL A 193 -33.05 14.31 -24.29
C VAL A 193 -31.59 14.35 -23.84
N LEU A 194 -30.65 14.14 -24.78
CA LEU A 194 -29.22 14.29 -24.54
C LEU A 194 -28.73 15.59 -25.19
N ASP A 195 -28.24 16.50 -24.37
CA ASP A 195 -27.63 17.74 -24.79
C ASP A 195 -26.10 17.58 -24.87
N CYS A 196 -25.58 17.55 -26.10
CA CYS A 196 -24.16 17.45 -26.40
C CYS A 196 -23.65 18.71 -27.13
N ILE A 197 -24.36 19.83 -27.00
CA ILE A 197 -24.04 21.12 -27.63
C ILE A 197 -22.87 21.80 -26.90
N ASP A 198 -22.04 22.55 -27.62
CA ASP A 198 -20.93 23.31 -27.04
C ASP A 198 -21.13 24.84 -27.03
N ASN A 199 -22.18 25.34 -27.68
CA ASN A 199 -22.62 26.73 -27.62
C ASN A 199 -23.47 27.00 -26.35
N ILE A 200 -23.16 28.08 -25.63
CA ILE A 200 -23.81 28.42 -24.35
C ILE A 200 -25.27 28.86 -24.56
N ASP A 201 -25.55 29.72 -25.52
CA ASP A 201 -26.91 30.24 -25.79
C ASP A 201 -27.87 29.11 -26.14
N THR A 202 -27.48 28.30 -27.13
CA THR A 202 -28.28 27.16 -27.60
C THR A 202 -28.49 26.13 -26.48
N LYS A 203 -27.45 25.84 -25.70
CA LYS A 203 -27.54 24.92 -24.56
C LYS A 203 -28.50 25.42 -23.48
N VAL A 204 -28.39 26.69 -23.09
CA VAL A 204 -29.28 27.29 -22.08
C VAL A 204 -30.73 27.26 -22.56
N ALA A 205 -30.98 27.61 -23.83
CA ALA A 205 -32.33 27.58 -24.42
C ALA A 205 -32.93 26.16 -24.41
N LEU A 206 -32.15 25.15 -24.80
CA LEU A 206 -32.58 23.74 -24.78
C LEU A 206 -32.92 23.27 -23.36
N LEU A 207 -32.02 23.50 -22.41
CA LEU A 207 -32.22 23.06 -21.03
C LEU A 207 -33.44 23.73 -20.39
N ALA A 208 -33.63 25.03 -20.63
CA ALA A 208 -34.82 25.75 -20.18
C ALA A 208 -36.11 25.20 -20.82
N ALA A 209 -36.08 24.85 -22.11
CA ALA A 209 -37.21 24.25 -22.81
C ALA A 209 -37.57 22.87 -22.25
N CYS A 210 -36.58 22.00 -22.00
CA CYS A 210 -36.80 20.69 -21.39
C CYS A 210 -37.44 20.83 -20.00
N VAL A 211 -36.93 21.71 -19.14
CA VAL A 211 -37.50 21.96 -17.81
C VAL A 211 -38.93 22.49 -17.91
N ARG A 212 -39.18 23.48 -18.78
CA ARG A 212 -40.52 24.03 -19.01
C ARG A 212 -41.53 22.98 -19.51
N ARG A 213 -41.09 22.05 -20.34
CA ARG A 213 -41.93 20.97 -20.91
C ARG A 213 -42.01 19.72 -20.01
N GLY A 214 -41.27 19.66 -18.91
CA GLY A 214 -41.18 18.48 -18.04
C GLY A 214 -40.46 17.29 -18.69
N LEU A 215 -39.61 17.53 -19.67
CA LEU A 215 -38.84 16.48 -20.36
C LEU A 215 -37.57 16.14 -19.58
N LYS A 216 -37.24 14.85 -19.49
CA LYS A 216 -35.98 14.38 -18.88
C LYS A 216 -34.81 14.73 -19.78
N VAL A 217 -33.78 15.36 -19.20
CA VAL A 217 -32.61 15.83 -19.94
C VAL A 217 -31.31 15.49 -19.22
N LEU A 218 -30.27 15.12 -19.96
CA LEU A 218 -28.90 14.95 -19.48
C LEU A 218 -27.97 15.80 -20.35
N SER A 219 -27.17 16.65 -19.73
CA SER A 219 -26.29 17.58 -20.44
C SER A 219 -24.81 17.21 -20.30
N ALA A 220 -24.09 17.16 -21.41
CA ALA A 220 -22.63 17.18 -21.40
C ALA A 220 -22.11 18.61 -21.28
N THR A 221 -21.08 18.78 -20.45
CA THR A 221 -20.39 20.05 -20.24
C THR A 221 -19.00 20.03 -20.93
N GLY A 222 -18.01 20.78 -20.43
CA GLY A 222 -16.73 20.98 -21.11
C GLY A 222 -15.84 19.73 -21.17
N ALA A 223 -15.96 18.90 -22.21
CA ALA A 223 -15.10 17.74 -22.47
C ALA A 223 -13.74 18.09 -23.14
N GLY A 224 -13.60 19.31 -23.67
CA GLY A 224 -12.37 19.78 -24.32
C GLY A 224 -11.24 20.10 -23.33
N ALA A 225 -9.99 20.03 -23.80
CA ALA A 225 -8.79 20.30 -23.00
C ALA A 225 -8.69 19.48 -21.69
N ARG A 226 -9.27 18.27 -21.66
CA ARG A 226 -9.21 17.31 -20.55
C ARG A 226 -8.46 16.05 -20.95
N ALA A 227 -7.93 15.34 -19.97
CA ALA A 227 -7.16 14.11 -20.18
C ALA A 227 -7.42 13.01 -19.14
N ASP A 228 -7.95 13.33 -17.95
CA ASP A 228 -8.14 12.36 -16.88
C ASP A 228 -9.56 11.77 -16.87
N PRO A 229 -9.77 10.51 -17.27
CA PRO A 229 -11.09 9.88 -17.29
C PRO A 229 -11.62 9.57 -15.89
N THR A 230 -10.77 9.43 -14.88
CA THR A 230 -11.17 9.07 -13.51
C THR A 230 -11.88 10.21 -12.76
N ARG A 231 -11.77 11.44 -13.29
CA ARG A 231 -12.35 12.67 -12.71
C ARG A 231 -13.67 13.07 -13.33
N ILE A 232 -14.25 12.24 -14.21
CA ILE A 232 -15.56 12.48 -14.80
C ILE A 232 -16.64 12.06 -13.80
N ARG A 233 -17.67 12.89 -13.63
CA ARG A 233 -18.78 12.68 -12.70
C ARG A 233 -20.11 13.00 -13.38
N VAL A 234 -21.17 12.36 -12.89
CA VAL A 234 -22.56 12.69 -13.21
C VAL A 234 -23.19 13.21 -11.93
N ALA A 235 -23.60 14.48 -11.92
CA ALA A 235 -24.25 15.10 -10.78
C ALA A 235 -25.18 16.22 -11.25
N ASP A 236 -25.92 16.84 -10.33
CA ASP A 236 -26.72 18.02 -10.65
C ASP A 236 -25.83 19.18 -11.15
N LEU A 237 -26.35 19.99 -12.09
CA LEU A 237 -25.66 21.17 -12.60
C LEU A 237 -25.18 22.10 -11.47
N ARG A 238 -25.93 22.20 -10.35
CA ARG A 238 -25.54 23.00 -9.18
C ARG A 238 -24.24 22.52 -8.52
N GLU A 239 -23.97 21.22 -8.57
CA GLU A 239 -22.82 20.56 -7.93
C GLU A 239 -21.56 20.61 -8.82
N SER A 240 -21.70 20.99 -10.10
CA SER A 240 -20.57 21.06 -11.01
C SER A 240 -19.52 22.10 -10.57
N THR A 241 -18.27 21.68 -10.47
CA THR A 241 -17.12 22.53 -10.11
C THR A 241 -16.02 22.41 -11.16
N ASN A 242 -15.12 23.40 -11.20
CA ASN A 242 -13.94 23.42 -12.09
C ASN A 242 -14.20 23.38 -13.61
N ASP A 243 -15.45 23.46 -14.09
CA ASP A 243 -15.78 23.57 -15.51
C ASP A 243 -16.31 24.98 -15.90
N PRO A 244 -15.66 25.70 -16.84
CA PRO A 244 -16.12 27.01 -17.30
C PRO A 244 -17.48 27.00 -18.02
N LEU A 245 -17.77 25.94 -18.77
CA LEU A 245 -19.02 25.81 -19.53
C LEU A 245 -20.19 25.62 -18.55
N SER A 246 -20.08 24.66 -17.62
CA SER A 246 -21.10 24.43 -16.59
C SER A 246 -21.35 25.68 -15.73
N ARG A 247 -20.29 26.42 -15.36
CA ARG A 247 -20.42 27.68 -14.61
C ARG A 247 -21.24 28.71 -15.36
N SER A 248 -20.97 28.90 -16.65
CA SER A 248 -21.64 29.91 -17.47
C SER A 248 -23.11 29.54 -17.72
N VAL A 249 -23.36 28.27 -18.03
CA VAL A 249 -24.72 27.72 -18.23
C VAL A 249 -25.54 27.85 -16.94
N ARG A 250 -24.99 27.45 -15.80
CA ARG A 250 -25.65 27.59 -14.49
C ARG A 250 -25.96 29.04 -14.15
N HIS A 251 -25.03 29.96 -14.41
CA HIS A 251 -25.25 31.38 -14.15
C HIS A 251 -26.41 31.93 -14.99
N ARG A 252 -26.47 31.59 -16.28
CA ARG A 252 -27.52 32.04 -17.18
C ARG A 252 -28.87 31.40 -16.93
N LEU A 253 -28.93 30.10 -16.67
CA LEU A 253 -30.17 29.42 -16.29
C LEU A 253 -30.79 30.04 -15.03
N ARG A 254 -29.96 30.36 -14.03
CA ARG A 254 -30.41 31.07 -12.82
C ARG A 254 -30.89 32.48 -13.14
N LYS A 255 -30.10 33.25 -13.88
CA LYS A 255 -30.38 34.67 -14.15
C LYS A 255 -31.58 34.87 -15.08
N ASP A 256 -31.63 34.13 -16.18
CA ASP A 256 -32.54 34.36 -17.29
C ASP A 256 -33.86 33.56 -17.12
N TYR A 257 -33.82 32.42 -16.42
CA TYR A 257 -34.97 31.50 -16.28
C TYR A 257 -35.31 31.09 -14.83
N GLY A 258 -34.55 31.53 -13.82
CA GLY A 258 -34.79 31.16 -12.42
C GLY A 258 -34.53 29.69 -12.10
N ILE A 259 -33.77 28.98 -12.93
CA ILE A 259 -33.49 27.54 -12.75
C ILE A 259 -32.16 27.37 -12.00
N ASP A 260 -32.24 26.88 -10.77
CA ASP A 260 -31.08 26.71 -9.88
C ASP A 260 -30.45 25.31 -9.90
N GLY A 261 -31.15 24.31 -10.41
CA GLY A 261 -30.70 22.92 -10.57
C GLY A 261 -31.85 22.00 -10.97
N GLY A 262 -31.74 20.71 -10.68
CA GLY A 262 -32.66 19.66 -11.15
C GLY A 262 -32.27 19.08 -12.53
N ILE A 263 -31.08 19.43 -13.02
CA ILE A 263 -30.59 19.03 -14.34
C ILE A 263 -29.32 18.21 -14.14
N PRO A 264 -29.33 16.89 -14.41
CA PRO A 264 -28.13 16.08 -14.33
C PRO A 264 -27.17 16.45 -15.47
N VAL A 265 -25.89 16.51 -15.14
CA VAL A 265 -24.82 16.86 -16.08
C VAL A 265 -23.62 15.93 -15.95
N VAL A 266 -23.00 15.62 -17.09
CA VAL A 266 -21.69 14.95 -17.16
C VAL A 266 -20.59 16.01 -17.25
N PHE A 267 -19.69 16.04 -16.28
CA PHE A 267 -18.62 17.03 -16.19
C PHE A 267 -17.33 16.41 -15.64
N SER A 268 -16.20 17.08 -15.86
CA SER A 268 -14.91 16.68 -15.29
C SER A 268 -14.49 17.62 -14.16
N LEU A 269 -14.05 17.04 -13.05
CA LEU A 269 -13.43 17.76 -11.93
C LEU A 269 -11.98 18.21 -12.25
N GLU A 270 -11.45 17.81 -13.39
CA GLU A 270 -10.15 18.24 -13.89
C GLU A 270 -10.22 19.69 -14.40
N LYS A 271 -9.20 20.50 -14.10
CA LYS A 271 -9.03 21.82 -14.72
C LYS A 271 -8.56 21.64 -16.18
N PRO A 272 -8.95 22.53 -17.12
CA PRO A 272 -8.46 22.46 -18.50
C PRO A 272 -6.92 22.44 -18.56
N LYS A 273 -6.32 21.43 -19.21
CA LYS A 273 -4.87 21.24 -19.36
C LYS A 273 -4.26 22.03 -20.52
N ALA A 274 -5.06 22.30 -21.55
CA ALA A 274 -4.63 23.02 -22.75
C ALA A 274 -5.31 24.39 -22.86
N LYS A 275 -4.57 25.40 -23.31
CA LYS A 275 -5.08 26.75 -23.58
C LYS A 275 -5.72 26.79 -24.98
N LEU A 276 -6.59 27.78 -25.23
CA LEU A 276 -7.08 28.07 -26.58
C LEU A 276 -5.89 28.35 -27.51
N LEU A 277 -5.89 27.76 -28.71
CA LEU A 277 -4.88 28.06 -29.71
C LEU A 277 -5.12 29.47 -30.30
N PRO A 278 -4.06 30.27 -30.51
CA PRO A 278 -4.16 31.52 -31.26
C PRO A 278 -4.38 31.24 -32.74
N PHE A 279 -5.18 32.07 -33.42
CA PHE A 279 -5.26 32.05 -34.89
C PHE A 279 -3.98 32.64 -35.46
N LYS A 280 -3.24 31.86 -36.23
CA LYS A 280 -2.16 32.33 -37.09
C LYS A 280 -2.43 31.78 -38.49
N GLY A 281 -2.56 32.65 -39.47
CA GLY A 281 -2.64 32.24 -40.88
C GLY A 281 -1.35 31.55 -41.33
N PRO A 282 -1.33 30.88 -42.50
CA PRO A 282 -0.13 30.25 -43.06
C PRO A 282 1.02 31.26 -43.34
N SER A 283 0.72 32.56 -43.39
CA SER A 283 1.66 33.68 -43.51
C SER A 283 2.13 34.27 -42.16
N GLY A 284 1.57 33.83 -41.03
CA GLY A 284 1.94 34.32 -39.70
C GLY A 284 1.21 35.59 -39.22
N GLU A 285 0.29 36.14 -40.02
CA GLU A 285 -0.57 37.27 -39.60
C GLU A 285 -1.76 36.78 -38.74
N GLU A 286 -2.19 37.62 -37.79
CA GLU A 286 -3.41 37.39 -36.98
C GLU A 286 -4.64 37.64 -37.87
N GLU A 287 -5.10 36.61 -38.57
CA GLU A 287 -6.35 36.67 -39.35
C GLU A 287 -7.56 36.83 -38.44
N ASN A 288 -8.57 37.57 -38.91
CA ASN A 288 -9.72 37.89 -38.09
C ASN A 288 -10.59 36.63 -37.89
N PRO A 289 -10.79 36.16 -36.64
CA PRO A 289 -11.83 35.23 -36.20
C PRO A 289 -13.12 35.06 -37.00
N SER A 290 -13.61 36.16 -37.56
CA SER A 290 -14.90 36.30 -38.22
C SER A 290 -14.93 35.68 -39.61
N ASP A 291 -13.78 35.62 -40.27
CA ASP A 291 -13.68 35.32 -41.70
C ASP A 291 -13.85 33.83 -42.02
N TYR A 292 -13.75 32.97 -41.00
CA TYR A 292 -13.92 31.50 -41.10
C TYR A 292 -15.24 31.00 -40.50
N GLN A 293 -16.16 31.90 -40.14
CA GLN A 293 -17.44 31.54 -39.56
C GLN A 293 -18.44 31.14 -40.64
N ILE A 294 -18.96 29.90 -40.57
CA ILE A 294 -20.12 29.47 -41.39
C ILE A 294 -21.41 30.09 -40.83
N VAL A 295 -21.46 30.39 -39.52
CA VAL A 295 -22.60 31.01 -38.83
C VAL A 295 -22.10 32.12 -37.89
N PRO A 296 -22.64 33.36 -37.96
CA PRO A 296 -22.24 34.46 -37.08
C PRO A 296 -22.43 34.10 -35.59
N GLY A 297 -21.39 34.28 -34.77
CA GLY A 297 -21.44 34.05 -33.32
C GLY A 297 -21.14 32.61 -32.86
N PHE A 298 -20.80 31.70 -33.79
CA PHE A 298 -20.33 30.35 -33.47
C PHE A 298 -18.79 30.30 -33.29
N ARG A 299 -18.32 29.28 -32.55
CA ARG A 299 -16.99 29.23 -31.91
C ARG A 299 -15.86 29.66 -32.85
N VAL A 300 -15.21 30.76 -32.46
CA VAL A 300 -14.01 31.24 -33.14
C VAL A 300 -12.81 30.36 -32.79
N ARG A 301 -12.42 30.23 -31.51
CA ARG A 301 -11.14 29.61 -31.12
C ARG A 301 -11.21 28.10 -30.97
N ILE A 302 -10.26 27.40 -31.58
CA ILE A 302 -10.12 25.94 -31.50
C ILE A 302 -9.63 25.56 -30.10
N ILE A 303 -10.47 24.82 -29.36
CA ILE A 303 -10.06 24.17 -28.12
C ILE A 303 -9.37 22.85 -28.50
N PRO A 304 -8.13 22.57 -28.04
CA PRO A 304 -7.54 21.26 -28.21
C PRO A 304 -8.39 20.16 -27.58
N VAL A 305 -8.64 19.08 -28.32
CA VAL A 305 -9.47 17.96 -27.87
C VAL A 305 -8.69 16.66 -27.98
N LEU A 306 -8.52 15.97 -26.85
CA LEU A 306 -8.11 14.57 -26.82
C LEU A 306 -9.36 13.71 -27.02
N GLY A 307 -9.51 13.07 -28.19
CA GLY A 307 -10.74 12.42 -28.63
C GLY A 307 -11.32 11.36 -27.68
N THR A 308 -10.47 10.73 -26.85
CA THR A 308 -10.89 9.74 -25.87
C THR A 308 -11.81 10.31 -24.79
N ILE A 309 -11.61 11.55 -24.35
CA ILE A 309 -12.43 12.13 -23.26
C ILE A 309 -13.86 12.43 -23.71
N PRO A 310 -14.12 13.12 -24.84
CA PRO A 310 -15.48 13.25 -25.38
C PRO A 310 -16.16 11.90 -25.62
N ALA A 311 -15.42 10.90 -26.11
CA ALA A 311 -15.96 9.55 -26.29
C ALA A 311 -16.44 8.97 -24.95
N ILE A 312 -15.62 9.04 -23.90
CA ILE A 312 -15.98 8.58 -22.56
C ILE A 312 -17.19 9.35 -21.99
N PHE A 313 -17.28 10.66 -22.21
CA PHE A 313 -18.49 11.43 -21.86
C PHE A 313 -19.72 10.84 -22.54
N GLY A 314 -19.63 10.53 -23.85
CA GLY A 314 -20.72 9.93 -24.60
C GLY A 314 -21.10 8.54 -24.07
N GLN A 315 -20.12 7.70 -23.73
CA GLN A 315 -20.36 6.38 -23.15
C GLN A 315 -21.03 6.47 -21.76
N ILE A 316 -20.59 7.40 -20.91
CA ILE A 316 -21.21 7.65 -19.60
C ILE A 316 -22.66 8.12 -19.76
N MET A 317 -22.93 9.02 -20.71
CA MET A 317 -24.31 9.47 -20.98
C MET A 317 -25.21 8.33 -21.43
N ALA A 318 -24.74 7.46 -22.34
CA ALA A 318 -25.50 6.30 -22.78
C ALA A 318 -25.78 5.33 -21.63
N SER A 319 -24.77 5.03 -20.80
CA SER A 319 -24.94 4.16 -19.63
C SER A 319 -25.99 4.71 -18.64
N TYR A 320 -25.90 6.01 -18.32
CA TYR A 320 -26.88 6.67 -17.46
C TYR A 320 -28.30 6.61 -18.04
N VAL A 321 -28.46 6.90 -19.33
CA VAL A 321 -29.79 6.91 -19.96
C VAL A 321 -30.37 5.50 -20.04
N VAL A 322 -29.61 4.49 -20.47
CA VAL A 322 -30.10 3.11 -20.61
C VAL A 322 -30.53 2.54 -19.26
N THR A 323 -29.78 2.79 -18.18
CA THR A 323 -30.14 2.36 -16.82
C THR A 323 -31.43 3.01 -16.33
N GLN A 324 -31.61 4.30 -16.60
CA GLN A 324 -32.86 5.03 -16.30
C GLN A 324 -34.06 4.50 -17.10
N LEU A 325 -33.89 4.23 -18.40
CA LEU A 325 -34.94 3.67 -19.26
C LEU A 325 -35.33 2.24 -18.83
N ALA A 326 -34.35 1.44 -18.41
CA ALA A 326 -34.57 0.11 -17.86
C ALA A 326 -35.29 0.14 -16.49
N GLY A 327 -35.36 1.29 -15.82
CA GLY A 327 -35.91 1.41 -14.46
C GLY A 327 -34.99 0.82 -13.39
N MET A 328 -33.70 0.71 -13.67
CA MET A 328 -32.69 0.26 -12.71
C MET A 328 -32.12 1.47 -11.96
N GLN A 329 -32.26 1.49 -10.64
CA GLN A 329 -31.63 2.53 -9.82
C GLN A 329 -30.13 2.23 -9.72
N VAL A 330 -29.33 3.14 -10.29
CA VAL A 330 -27.87 3.12 -10.20
C VAL A 330 -27.45 4.36 -9.43
N HIS A 331 -26.82 4.17 -8.27
CA HIS A 331 -26.29 5.25 -7.46
C HIS A 331 -24.93 5.69 -8.01
N MET A 332 -24.80 6.99 -8.29
CA MET A 332 -23.55 7.57 -8.81
C MET A 332 -22.68 8.04 -7.64
N GLU A 333 -21.37 7.87 -7.77
CA GLU A 333 -20.38 8.38 -6.80
C GLU A 333 -20.53 9.90 -6.55
N PRO A 334 -20.53 10.36 -5.28
CA PRO A 334 -20.65 11.77 -4.96
C PRO A 334 -19.49 12.62 -5.51
N VAL A 335 -19.73 13.93 -5.62
CA VAL A 335 -18.71 14.90 -6.06
C VAL A 335 -17.64 15.16 -4.98
N VAL A 336 -18.00 14.98 -3.71
CA VAL A 336 -17.10 15.11 -2.56
C VAL A 336 -16.76 13.73 -2.05
N ASN A 337 -15.47 13.39 -2.07
CA ASN A 337 -14.92 12.19 -1.47
C ASN A 337 -14.20 12.58 -0.18
N PHE A 338 -14.40 11.80 0.88
CA PHE A 338 -13.57 11.87 2.08
C PHE A 338 -12.19 11.33 1.74
N ASP A 339 -11.15 11.94 2.32
CA ASP A 339 -9.83 11.33 2.42
C ASP A 339 -9.76 10.46 3.68
N MET A 340 -8.63 9.78 3.88
CA MET A 340 -8.41 8.95 5.07
C MET A 340 -8.51 9.75 6.37
N ASP A 341 -8.10 11.02 6.36
CA ASP A 341 -8.12 11.87 7.56
C ASP A 341 -9.57 12.11 8.02
N HIS A 342 -10.51 12.32 7.09
CA HIS A 342 -11.93 12.42 7.43
C HIS A 342 -12.49 11.13 8.05
N TYR A 343 -12.06 9.96 7.58
CA TYR A 343 -12.49 8.68 8.16
C TYR A 343 -11.88 8.43 9.54
N HIS A 344 -10.60 8.79 9.74
CA HIS A 344 -9.98 8.78 11.05
C HIS A 344 -10.68 9.71 12.03
N VAL A 345 -11.05 10.92 11.59
CA VAL A 345 -11.82 11.86 12.42
C VAL A 345 -13.19 11.30 12.79
N LEU A 346 -13.89 10.63 11.87
CA LEU A 346 -15.18 10.00 12.17
C LEU A 346 -15.05 8.83 13.15
N HIS A 347 -14.01 8.01 13.02
CA HIS A 347 -13.73 6.89 13.93
C HIS A 347 -13.36 7.39 15.33
N GLN A 348 -12.47 8.39 15.41
CA GLN A 348 -12.07 9.01 16.66
C GLN A 348 -13.26 9.67 17.37
N ARG A 349 -14.13 10.39 16.63
CA ARG A 349 -15.35 10.97 17.18
C ARG A 349 -16.33 9.91 17.70
N LEU A 350 -16.45 8.77 17.01
CA LEU A 350 -17.28 7.65 17.49
C LEU A 350 -16.75 7.11 18.82
N ILE A 351 -15.43 6.92 18.94
CA ILE A 351 -14.77 6.47 20.18
C ILE A 351 -15.00 7.47 21.32
N GLU A 352 -14.73 8.76 21.08
CA GLU A 352 -14.91 9.82 22.07
C GLU A 352 -16.38 9.94 22.51
N HIS A 353 -17.32 9.85 21.56
CA HIS A 353 -18.75 9.90 21.86
C HIS A 353 -19.23 8.70 22.68
N GLU A 354 -18.73 7.50 22.37
CA GLU A 354 -19.03 6.27 23.12
C GLU A 354 -18.49 6.32 24.56
N GLU A 355 -17.29 6.88 24.73
CA GLU A 355 -16.68 7.09 26.05
C GLU A 355 -17.44 8.15 26.87
N LEU A 356 -17.92 9.21 26.23
CA LEU A 356 -18.73 10.26 26.88
C LEU A 356 -20.14 9.79 27.26
N GLN A 357 -20.84 9.07 26.36
CA GLN A 357 -22.23 8.67 26.58
C GLN A 357 -22.38 7.39 27.42
N TYR A 358 -21.50 6.40 27.21
CA TYR A 358 -21.63 5.08 27.83
C TYR A 358 -20.49 4.77 28.82
N GLY A 359 -19.53 5.68 28.98
CA GLY A 359 -18.41 5.55 29.94
C GLY A 359 -17.33 4.55 29.53
N THR A 360 -17.41 3.98 28.31
CA THR A 360 -16.41 3.04 27.79
C THR A 360 -16.46 2.92 26.27
N ALA A 361 -15.29 2.98 25.64
CA ALA A 361 -15.13 2.72 24.20
C ALA A 361 -14.97 1.23 23.86
N MET A 362 -15.00 0.31 24.83
CA MET A 362 -14.81 -1.14 24.60
C MET A 362 -15.88 -1.78 23.69
N HIS A 363 -17.02 -1.11 23.49
CA HIS A 363 -18.14 -1.60 22.67
C HIS A 363 -18.11 -1.08 21.22
N VAL A 364 -17.05 -0.37 20.83
CA VAL A 364 -16.78 -0.01 19.43
C VAL A 364 -16.11 -1.20 18.76
N GLU A 365 -16.89 -1.94 17.96
CA GLU A 365 -16.46 -3.15 17.27
C GLU A 365 -16.07 -2.89 15.81
N VAL A 366 -15.72 -1.64 15.47
CA VAL A 366 -15.39 -1.22 14.10
C VAL A 366 -14.01 -0.56 14.01
N ASP A 367 -13.28 -0.87 12.94
CA ASP A 367 -12.03 -0.19 12.58
C ASP A 367 -12.25 0.96 11.58
N VAL A 368 -11.16 1.65 11.19
CA VAL A 368 -11.23 2.81 10.27
C VAL A 368 -11.66 2.40 8.86
N GLU A 369 -11.30 1.19 8.39
CA GLU A 369 -11.72 0.70 7.08
C GLU A 369 -13.23 0.38 7.07
N GLU A 370 -13.74 -0.12 8.19
CA GLU A 370 -15.16 -0.39 8.40
C GLU A 370 -15.96 0.91 8.58
N VAL A 371 -15.40 1.92 9.27
CA VAL A 371 -15.94 3.28 9.29
C VAL A 371 -15.97 3.89 7.89
N MET A 372 -14.91 3.71 7.10
CA MET A 372 -14.88 4.12 5.70
C MET A 372 -15.99 3.42 4.92
N TYR A 373 -16.17 2.11 5.08
CA TYR A 373 -17.23 1.35 4.43
C TYR A 373 -18.62 1.87 4.82
N VAL A 374 -18.88 2.06 6.12
CA VAL A 374 -20.17 2.57 6.60
C VAL A 374 -20.41 4.00 6.10
N ALA A 375 -19.43 4.90 6.22
CA ALA A 375 -19.60 6.27 5.79
C ALA A 375 -19.71 6.41 4.27
N LYS A 376 -18.90 5.67 3.49
CA LYS A 376 -18.81 5.79 2.03
C LYS A 376 -19.82 4.92 1.28
N GLU A 377 -19.90 3.64 1.62
CA GLU A 377 -20.72 2.66 0.88
C GLU A 377 -22.16 2.64 1.40
N LEU A 378 -22.39 2.79 2.71
CA LEU A 378 -23.74 2.76 3.29
C LEU A 378 -24.41 4.14 3.29
N TRP A 379 -23.67 5.19 3.66
CA TRP A 379 -24.21 6.54 3.84
C TRP A 379 -23.75 7.56 2.80
N HIS A 380 -22.88 7.17 1.86
CA HIS A 380 -22.40 8.03 0.76
C HIS A 380 -21.89 9.40 1.20
N CYS A 381 -21.22 9.44 2.35
CA CYS A 381 -20.66 10.64 2.96
C CYS A 381 -21.72 11.71 3.28
N ARG A 382 -22.96 11.29 3.57
CA ARG A 382 -24.11 12.16 3.90
C ARG A 382 -24.79 11.72 5.19
N SER A 383 -25.55 12.62 5.80
CA SER A 383 -26.41 12.23 6.92
C SER A 383 -27.53 11.31 6.41
N ALA A 384 -27.84 10.28 7.18
CA ALA A 384 -28.96 9.37 6.95
C ALA A 384 -30.32 10.09 6.86
N ARG A 385 -30.43 11.31 7.41
CA ARG A 385 -31.64 12.15 7.36
C ARG A 385 -31.71 13.06 6.13
N ASP A 386 -30.66 13.19 5.33
CA ASP A 386 -30.65 14.07 4.14
C ASP A 386 -31.41 13.43 2.96
N GLN A 387 -32.62 13.93 2.65
CA GLN A 387 -33.49 13.37 1.60
C GLN A 387 -33.29 13.98 0.20
N LEU A 388 -32.65 15.15 0.07
CA LEU A 388 -32.45 15.87 -1.21
C LEU A 388 -31.08 16.56 -1.25
N PRO A 389 -30.38 16.60 -2.41
CA PRO A 389 -29.12 17.32 -2.55
C PRO A 389 -29.30 18.82 -2.35
N LYS A 390 -28.95 19.33 -1.16
CA LYS A 390 -28.80 20.76 -0.90
C LYS A 390 -27.43 21.25 -1.38
N ASP A 391 -27.35 22.56 -1.60
CA ASP A 391 -26.28 23.35 -2.21
C ASP A 391 -24.85 22.78 -2.03
N GLY A 392 -24.06 22.69 -3.12
CA GLY A 392 -22.71 22.08 -3.11
C GLY A 392 -21.68 22.81 -2.23
N ARG A 393 -21.95 24.06 -1.83
CA ARG A 393 -21.16 24.79 -0.80
C ARG A 393 -21.58 24.46 0.64
N GLY A 394 -22.82 24.02 0.86
CA GLY A 394 -23.28 23.49 2.13
C GLY A 394 -22.74 22.10 2.43
N MET A 395 -22.50 21.29 1.38
CA MET A 395 -22.00 19.91 1.51
C MET A 395 -20.60 19.84 2.13
N TRP A 396 -19.67 20.73 1.78
CA TRP A 396 -18.34 20.80 2.43
C TRP A 396 -18.40 21.23 3.91
N ARG A 397 -19.38 22.06 4.29
CA ARG A 397 -19.58 22.46 5.69
C ARG A 397 -20.20 21.34 6.51
N SER A 398 -21.11 20.57 5.92
CA SER A 398 -21.75 19.45 6.61
C SER A 398 -20.80 18.29 6.89
N VAL A 399 -19.75 18.05 6.08
CA VAL A 399 -18.76 16.96 6.34
C VAL A 399 -18.13 17.09 7.72
N ASN A 400 -17.78 18.32 8.12
CA ASN A 400 -17.18 18.58 9.43
C ASN A 400 -18.17 18.41 10.59
N GLU A 401 -19.47 18.38 10.31
CA GLU A 401 -20.57 18.24 11.26
C GLU A 401 -21.09 16.80 11.37
N LEU A 402 -20.54 15.85 10.60
CA LEU A 402 -20.95 14.46 10.63
C LEU A 402 -20.30 13.69 11.78
N MET A 403 -21.06 12.76 12.34
CA MET A 403 -20.62 11.79 13.34
C MET A 403 -21.37 10.46 13.16
N LEU A 404 -20.74 9.36 13.57
CA LEU A 404 -21.38 8.05 13.66
C LEU A 404 -21.92 7.86 15.07
N VAL A 405 -23.16 7.36 15.17
CA VAL A 405 -23.79 6.97 16.44
C VAL A 405 -24.48 5.62 16.30
N ARG A 406 -24.84 5.00 17.42
CA ARG A 406 -25.60 3.74 17.43
C ARG A 406 -27.01 3.97 16.89
N TRP A 407 -27.43 3.14 15.94
CA TRP A 407 -28.82 3.12 15.51
C TRP A 407 -29.74 2.64 16.65
N ASP A 408 -29.39 1.49 17.24
CA ASP A 408 -30.04 0.91 18.42
C ASP A 408 -29.10 1.02 19.62
N SER A 409 -29.50 1.83 20.60
CA SER A 409 -28.71 2.07 21.82
C SER A 409 -28.53 0.80 22.66
N THR A 410 -29.38 -0.21 22.50
CA THR A 410 -29.28 -1.49 23.23
C THR A 410 -28.20 -2.43 22.67
N LYS A 411 -27.66 -2.15 21.49
CA LYS A 411 -26.66 -2.97 20.79
C LYS A 411 -25.31 -2.24 20.72
N PRO A 412 -24.18 -2.95 20.63
CA PRO A 412 -22.86 -2.34 20.50
C PRO A 412 -22.70 -1.59 19.17
N ALA A 413 -21.70 -0.72 19.10
CA ALA A 413 -21.32 0.01 17.89
C ALA A 413 -20.58 -0.92 16.92
N SER A 414 -21.35 -1.76 16.23
CA SER A 414 -20.90 -2.67 15.17
C SER A 414 -21.26 -2.11 13.79
N ILE A 415 -20.64 -2.62 12.72
CA ILE A 415 -20.93 -2.24 11.31
C ILE A 415 -22.44 -2.23 11.02
N SER A 416 -23.16 -3.21 11.60
CA SER A 416 -24.61 -3.39 11.40
C SER A 416 -25.49 -2.43 12.21
N ASN A 417 -24.93 -1.69 13.17
CA ASN A 417 -25.65 -0.86 14.13
C ASN A 417 -25.19 0.60 14.16
N LEU A 418 -24.56 1.09 13.08
CA LEU A 418 -24.07 2.47 12.99
C LEU A 418 -24.87 3.29 11.97
N ILE A 419 -25.19 4.52 12.36
CA ILE A 419 -25.86 5.51 11.51
C ILE A 419 -25.02 6.80 11.45
N LEU A 420 -24.88 7.37 10.27
CA LEU A 420 -24.16 8.64 10.05
C LEU A 420 -25.14 9.81 10.12
N LEU A 421 -24.95 10.74 11.05
CA LEU A 421 -25.83 11.88 11.31
C LEU A 421 -25.03 13.17 11.50
N LYS A 422 -25.67 14.34 11.40
CA LYS A 422 -25.06 15.59 11.85
C LYS A 422 -25.12 15.69 13.39
N PHE A 423 -24.23 16.46 14.03
CA PHE A 423 -24.21 16.63 15.49
C PHE A 423 -25.60 16.86 16.12
N ALA A 424 -26.33 17.88 15.65
CA ALA A 424 -27.67 18.18 16.18
C ALA A 424 -28.72 17.07 15.92
N GLU A 425 -28.55 16.30 14.84
CA GLU A 425 -29.43 15.19 14.47
C GLU A 425 -29.12 13.95 15.31
N ALA A 426 -27.86 13.75 15.68
CA ALA A 426 -27.41 12.68 16.56
C ALA A 426 -27.95 12.87 17.99
N ASP A 427 -27.84 14.10 18.53
CA ASP A 427 -28.42 14.44 19.84
C ASP A 427 -29.94 14.19 19.87
N GLU A 428 -30.64 14.57 18.80
CA GLU A 428 -32.08 14.34 18.67
C GLU A 428 -32.42 12.84 18.57
N HIS A 429 -31.63 12.07 17.82
CA HIS A 429 -31.79 10.62 17.67
C HIS A 429 -31.63 9.89 19.00
N GLU A 430 -30.62 10.26 19.78
CA GLU A 430 -30.33 9.63 21.09
C GLU A 430 -31.32 10.04 22.18
N SER A 431 -31.96 11.21 22.04
CA SER A 431 -33.02 11.66 22.97
C SER A 431 -34.35 10.92 22.79
N ARG A 432 -34.52 10.14 21.73
CA ARG A 432 -35.78 9.45 21.37
C ARG A 432 -35.64 7.94 21.50
N SER A 433 -36.74 7.27 21.88
CA SER A 433 -36.79 5.80 21.83
C SER A 433 -36.96 5.29 20.40
N LEU A 434 -36.52 4.05 20.14
CA LEU A 434 -36.73 3.38 18.84
C LEU A 434 -38.22 3.25 18.51
N GLU A 435 -39.06 3.06 19.53
CA GLU A 435 -40.52 3.02 19.41
C GLU A 435 -41.10 4.37 18.98
N ASP A 436 -40.59 5.48 19.53
CA ASP A 436 -41.01 6.84 19.14
C ASP A 436 -40.65 7.16 17.69
N ILE A 437 -39.46 6.76 17.23
CA ILE A 437 -39.01 6.96 15.84
C ILE A 437 -39.89 6.14 14.89
N ARG A 438 -40.24 4.90 15.27
CA ARG A 438 -41.13 4.04 14.46
C ARG A 438 -42.53 4.63 14.29
N GLU A 439 -43.07 5.29 15.32
CA GLU A 439 -44.41 5.87 15.28
C GLU A 439 -44.46 7.24 14.58
N LYS A 440 -43.45 8.10 14.81
CA LYS A 440 -43.42 9.48 14.28
C LYS A 440 -42.77 9.60 12.91
N GLU A 441 -41.84 8.71 12.56
CA GLU A 441 -41.02 8.78 11.33
C GLU A 441 -40.98 7.41 10.61
N ALA A 442 -42.16 6.83 10.33
CA ALA A 442 -42.29 5.47 9.78
C ALA A 442 -41.53 5.24 8.46
N GLU A 443 -41.46 6.23 7.56
CA GLU A 443 -40.71 6.12 6.30
C GLU A 443 -39.18 6.05 6.53
N PHE A 444 -38.67 6.82 7.49
CA PHE A 444 -37.25 6.81 7.85
C PHE A 444 -36.84 5.47 8.46
N TYR A 445 -37.67 4.95 9.39
CA TYR A 445 -37.48 3.65 10.02
C TYR A 445 -37.48 2.50 9.01
N ALA A 446 -38.43 2.49 8.07
CA ALA A 446 -38.53 1.45 7.03
C ALA A 446 -37.29 1.41 6.12
N ARG A 447 -36.80 2.60 5.70
CA ARG A 447 -35.59 2.71 4.87
C ARG A 447 -34.35 2.17 5.57
N LEU A 448 -34.15 2.55 6.83
CA LEU A 448 -33.02 2.09 7.64
C LEU A 448 -33.05 0.57 7.88
N GLN A 449 -34.24 0.01 8.09
CA GLN A 449 -34.42 -1.42 8.28
C GLN A 449 -34.14 -2.21 6.99
N GLU A 450 -34.46 -1.65 5.83
CA GLU A 450 -34.11 -2.23 4.52
C GLU A 450 -32.59 -2.24 4.30
N GLU A 451 -31.91 -1.11 4.54
CA GLU A 451 -30.45 -1.00 4.43
C GLU A 451 -29.72 -1.95 5.40
N GLN A 452 -30.15 -2.03 6.66
CA GLN A 452 -29.61 -3.00 7.62
C GLN A 452 -29.85 -4.45 7.19
N THR A 453 -31.00 -4.75 6.59
CA THR A 453 -31.29 -6.10 6.10
C THR A 453 -30.39 -6.45 4.89
N HIS A 454 -30.14 -5.47 4.02
CA HIS A 454 -29.25 -5.62 2.87
C HIS A 454 -27.80 -5.82 3.31
N LEU A 455 -27.34 -5.00 4.26
CA LEU A 455 -26.02 -5.10 4.88
C LEU A 455 -25.84 -6.43 5.61
N ASN A 456 -26.82 -6.88 6.40
CA ASN A 456 -26.76 -8.18 7.06
C ASN A 456 -26.70 -9.32 6.05
N ARG A 457 -27.42 -9.23 4.92
CA ARG A 457 -27.35 -10.22 3.85
C ARG A 457 -26.01 -10.21 3.12
N PHE A 458 -25.43 -9.04 2.89
CA PHE A 458 -24.10 -8.86 2.33
C PHE A 458 -23.00 -9.38 3.27
N LEU A 459 -23.05 -9.04 4.56
CA LEU A 459 -22.16 -9.56 5.60
C LEU A 459 -22.32 -11.08 5.78
N THR A 460 -23.52 -11.64 5.60
CA THR A 460 -23.76 -13.09 5.62
C THR A 460 -23.18 -13.77 4.36
N LEU A 461 -23.22 -13.11 3.20
CA LEU A 461 -22.55 -13.58 1.97
C LEU A 461 -21.02 -13.44 2.08
N LYS A 462 -20.53 -12.38 2.70
CA LYS A 462 -19.11 -12.15 3.04
C LYS A 462 -18.64 -13.17 4.10
N SER A 463 -19.49 -13.58 5.04
CA SER A 463 -19.18 -14.62 6.03
C SER A 463 -19.19 -16.04 5.43
N LEU A 464 -19.89 -16.24 4.31
CA LEU A 464 -19.78 -17.46 3.48
C LEU A 464 -18.50 -17.48 2.62
N CYS A 465 -17.81 -16.35 2.47
CA CYS A 465 -16.54 -16.17 1.76
C CYS A 465 -15.49 -15.49 2.67
N THR A 466 -15.34 -15.94 3.93
CA THR A 466 -14.35 -15.33 4.84
C THR A 466 -12.92 -15.61 4.38
N HIS A 467 -12.35 -14.65 3.68
CA HIS A 467 -10.90 -14.40 3.69
C HIS A 467 -10.62 -13.50 4.90
N LYS A 468 -9.91 -14.01 5.91
CA LYS A 468 -9.33 -13.13 6.94
C LYS A 468 -7.88 -12.85 6.54
N SER A 469 -7.56 -11.58 6.32
CA SER A 469 -6.16 -11.13 6.29
C SER A 469 -5.61 -11.22 7.72
N MET A 470 -4.39 -11.70 7.90
CA MET A 470 -3.78 -11.84 9.22
C MET A 470 -2.58 -10.89 9.35
N ASP A 471 -2.55 -10.10 10.41
CA ASP A 471 -1.36 -9.35 10.79
C ASP A 471 -0.24 -10.32 11.17
N SER A 472 0.82 -10.35 10.38
CA SER A 472 1.97 -11.22 10.57
C SER A 472 3.23 -10.52 10.07
N HIS A 473 4.36 -10.83 10.70
CA HIS A 473 5.69 -10.40 10.33
C HIS A 473 6.37 -11.53 9.56
N ALA A 474 6.70 -11.34 8.30
CA ALA A 474 7.34 -12.39 7.51
C ALA A 474 8.81 -12.62 7.92
N TYR A 475 9.28 -13.85 7.75
CA TYR A 475 10.70 -14.19 7.74
C TYR A 475 11.35 -13.80 6.41
N GLY A 476 12.62 -13.38 6.52
CA GLY A 476 13.68 -13.94 5.69
C GLY A 476 13.64 -13.59 4.21
N PHE A 477 14.28 -12.46 3.93
CA PHE A 477 14.65 -12.01 2.61
C PHE A 477 15.62 -13.00 1.96
N SER A 478 15.63 -13.08 0.62
CA SER A 478 16.85 -13.47 -0.07
C SER A 478 17.82 -12.32 -0.03
N ILE A 479 18.62 -12.28 1.03
CA ILE A 479 19.83 -11.47 1.08
C ILE A 479 20.95 -12.31 0.49
N PHE A 480 21.48 -11.87 -0.64
CA PHE A 480 22.59 -12.56 -1.30
C PHE A 480 23.90 -12.05 -0.72
N GLN A 481 24.76 -12.94 -0.21
CA GLN A 481 26.16 -12.66 0.08
C GLN A 481 27.01 -13.39 -0.97
N GLY A 482 27.28 -12.76 -2.11
CA GLY A 482 28.02 -13.44 -3.18
C GLY A 482 27.32 -14.74 -3.65
N LYS A 483 28.01 -15.89 -3.56
CA LYS A 483 27.52 -17.21 -4.04
C LYS A 483 26.56 -17.93 -3.09
N SER A 484 26.36 -17.44 -1.87
CA SER A 484 25.51 -18.08 -0.86
C SER A 484 24.23 -17.26 -0.69
N ALA A 485 23.10 -17.87 -1.03
CA ALA A 485 21.78 -17.25 -0.97
C ALA A 485 20.96 -17.85 0.17
N VAL A 486 20.24 -17.02 0.93
CA VAL A 486 19.09 -17.47 1.71
C VAL A 486 17.88 -17.47 0.79
N GLN A 487 17.69 -18.53 0.00
CA GLN A 487 16.61 -18.57 -0.99
C GLN A 487 15.32 -19.11 -0.36
N VAL A 488 14.22 -18.33 -0.40
CA VAL A 488 12.86 -18.86 -0.24
C VAL A 488 12.27 -19.08 -1.62
N ASP A 489 12.40 -20.30 -2.13
CA ASP A 489 11.78 -20.69 -3.39
C ASP A 489 10.27 -20.89 -3.19
N PRO A 490 9.44 -20.10 -3.88
CA PRO A 490 8.45 -20.76 -4.71
C PRO A 490 8.39 -20.08 -6.07
N GLY A 491 9.07 -20.66 -7.07
CA GLY A 491 8.79 -20.47 -8.49
C GLY A 491 7.39 -20.97 -8.91
N ARG A 492 6.44 -21.04 -7.96
CA ARG A 492 5.03 -21.36 -8.15
C ARG A 492 4.23 -20.21 -7.55
N GLY A 493 3.07 -19.88 -8.14
CA GLY A 493 2.15 -18.90 -7.57
C GLY A 493 1.74 -19.24 -6.12
N ASN A 494 0.92 -18.38 -5.51
CA ASN A 494 0.46 -18.42 -4.12
C ASN A 494 0.54 -19.80 -3.45
N VAL A 495 1.36 -19.94 -2.41
CA VAL A 495 1.54 -21.22 -1.71
C VAL A 495 0.36 -21.41 -0.76
N VAL A 496 -0.44 -22.46 -0.98
CA VAL A 496 -1.64 -22.75 -0.18
C VAL A 496 -1.50 -24.10 0.50
N ALA A 497 -1.62 -24.13 1.83
CA ALA A 497 -1.54 -25.38 2.58
C ALA A 497 -2.37 -25.37 3.87
N PRO A 498 -2.86 -26.54 4.33
CA PRO A 498 -3.61 -26.66 5.57
C PRO A 498 -2.74 -26.36 6.79
N VAL A 499 -3.29 -25.60 7.74
CA VAL A 499 -2.61 -25.27 8.99
C VAL A 499 -2.64 -26.47 9.94
N VAL A 500 -1.47 -26.91 10.40
CA VAL A 500 -1.28 -28.03 11.31
C VAL A 500 -0.33 -27.60 12.43
N ARG A 501 -0.67 -27.96 13.67
CA ARG A 501 0.20 -27.70 14.82
C ARG A 501 1.34 -28.71 14.88
N PHE A 502 2.55 -28.23 15.13
CA PHE A 502 3.71 -29.09 15.30
C PHE A 502 3.51 -30.01 16.53
N LYS A 503 3.76 -31.31 16.35
CA LYS A 503 3.78 -32.31 17.42
C LYS A 503 5.06 -33.11 17.25
N ASN A 504 5.88 -33.14 18.31
CA ASN A 504 7.29 -33.55 18.37
C ASN A 504 7.79 -34.82 17.63
N ALA A 505 6.95 -35.61 16.94
CA ALA A 505 7.39 -36.83 16.27
C ALA A 505 6.52 -37.39 15.10
N LYS A 506 5.59 -36.64 14.49
CA LYS A 506 4.81 -37.20 13.35
C LYS A 506 5.34 -36.71 12.01
N GLU A 507 5.68 -37.64 11.13
CA GLU A 507 5.96 -37.39 9.71
C GLU A 507 4.75 -36.67 9.08
N LEU A 508 4.99 -35.52 8.45
CA LEU A 508 3.99 -34.84 7.62
C LEU A 508 3.75 -35.73 6.39
N THR A 509 2.53 -36.23 6.21
CA THR A 509 2.18 -37.08 5.05
C THR A 509 1.71 -36.28 3.84
N GLU A 510 1.26 -35.03 4.05
CA GLU A 510 0.78 -34.09 3.04
C GLU A 510 1.48 -32.73 3.24
N PRO A 511 1.61 -31.89 2.19
CA PRO A 511 2.06 -30.51 2.33
C PRO A 511 1.22 -29.73 3.35
N ALA A 512 1.86 -29.15 4.37
CA ALA A 512 1.18 -28.45 5.45
C ALA A 512 1.90 -27.17 5.87
N SER A 513 1.14 -26.22 6.40
CA SER A 513 1.65 -25.03 7.09
C SER A 513 1.78 -25.34 8.57
N VAL A 514 3.02 -25.34 9.07
CA VAL A 514 3.34 -25.83 10.40
C VAL A 514 3.30 -24.67 11.40
N LEU A 515 2.39 -24.72 12.36
CA LEU A 515 2.31 -23.79 13.48
C LEU A 515 3.21 -24.27 14.62
N VAL A 516 4.16 -23.44 15.05
CA VAL A 516 5.26 -23.80 15.97
C VAL A 516 5.35 -22.78 17.09
N TYR A 517 5.60 -23.26 18.30
CA TYR A 517 5.94 -22.39 19.43
C TYR A 517 7.35 -21.81 19.27
N PRO A 518 7.63 -20.63 19.85
CA PRO A 518 8.97 -20.06 19.80
C PRO A 518 10.08 -20.98 20.32
N ASP A 519 9.84 -21.76 21.37
CA ASP A 519 10.84 -22.64 22.00
C ASP A 519 11.18 -23.87 21.15
N GLU A 520 10.21 -24.37 20.39
CA GLU A 520 10.41 -25.48 19.45
C GLU A 520 10.96 -25.02 18.10
N PHE A 521 10.93 -23.70 17.83
CA PHE A 521 11.33 -23.11 16.55
C PHE A 521 12.79 -23.43 16.16
N GLU A 522 13.73 -23.19 17.07
CA GLU A 522 15.15 -23.48 16.82
C GLU A 522 15.38 -24.98 16.65
N SER A 523 14.79 -25.81 17.50
CA SER A 523 14.90 -27.28 17.46
C SER A 523 14.40 -27.85 16.13
N LEU A 524 13.28 -27.32 15.62
CA LEU A 524 12.74 -27.68 14.30
C LEU A 524 13.75 -27.36 13.17
N LEU A 525 14.36 -26.18 13.20
CA LEU A 525 15.31 -25.72 12.18
C LEU A 525 16.76 -26.23 12.39
N SER A 526 17.04 -26.92 13.49
CA SER A 526 18.38 -27.46 13.82
C SER A 526 18.47 -28.99 13.90
N ARG A 527 17.35 -29.73 13.74
CA ARG A 527 17.27 -31.21 13.78
C ARG A 527 18.42 -31.90 13.01
N ARG A 528 19.34 -32.55 13.73
CA ARG A 528 20.47 -33.32 13.18
C ARG A 528 20.12 -34.80 13.03
N VAL A 529 20.41 -35.40 11.87
CA VAL A 529 20.58 -36.85 11.69
C VAL A 529 22.08 -37.17 11.76
N PRO A 530 22.52 -38.28 12.38
CA PRO A 530 23.93 -38.59 12.55
C PRO A 530 24.53 -39.11 11.24
N ILE A 531 24.92 -38.19 10.35
CA ILE A 531 26.00 -38.20 9.34
C ILE A 531 25.96 -36.78 8.74
N ARG A 532 27.11 -36.12 8.67
CA ARG A 532 27.31 -34.70 8.31
C ARG A 532 26.25 -34.10 7.34
N GLU A 533 25.40 -33.21 7.86
CA GLU A 533 24.73 -32.04 7.24
C GLU A 533 23.39 -31.74 7.97
N ILE A 534 23.06 -30.45 8.20
CA ILE A 534 22.01 -29.98 9.11
C ILE A 534 20.68 -29.74 8.36
N VAL A 535 19.57 -30.26 8.90
CA VAL A 535 18.12 -30.13 8.54
C VAL A 535 17.67 -30.45 7.10
N LEU A 536 18.53 -30.34 6.09
CA LEU A 536 18.18 -30.64 4.69
C LEU A 536 18.18 -32.13 4.30
N SER A 537 18.52 -33.07 5.19
CA SER A 537 18.61 -34.49 4.80
C SER A 537 17.33 -35.30 4.99
N ASP A 538 16.33 -34.80 5.73
CA ASP A 538 14.98 -35.36 5.62
C ASP A 538 14.24 -34.67 4.47
N SER A 539 14.68 -35.00 3.24
CA SER A 539 14.02 -34.55 2.00
C SER A 539 12.52 -34.85 2.00
N SER A 540 12.07 -35.83 2.79
CA SER A 540 10.66 -36.18 2.92
C SER A 540 9.89 -35.16 3.77
N PHE A 541 10.47 -34.69 4.88
CA PHE A 541 9.86 -33.67 5.73
C PHE A 541 9.86 -32.30 5.06
N ALA A 542 11.00 -31.84 4.55
CA ALA A 542 11.12 -30.51 3.92
C ALA A 542 10.23 -30.36 2.68
N ARG A 543 10.02 -31.44 1.91
CA ARG A 543 9.10 -31.45 0.75
C ARG A 543 7.63 -31.28 1.16
N ASN A 544 7.28 -31.66 2.38
CA ASN A 544 5.93 -31.62 2.91
C ASN A 544 5.69 -30.40 3.83
N VAL A 545 6.69 -29.53 4.01
CA VAL A 545 6.52 -28.23 4.67
C VAL A 545 6.23 -27.19 3.59
N ALA A 546 5.02 -26.65 3.59
CA ALA A 546 4.63 -25.57 2.69
C ALA A 546 4.96 -24.18 3.27
N GLY A 547 5.08 -24.07 4.59
CA GLY A 547 5.47 -22.86 5.30
C GLY A 547 5.45 -23.07 6.81
N ILE A 548 6.15 -22.21 7.56
CA ILE A 548 6.21 -22.25 9.03
C ILE A 548 5.59 -20.97 9.59
N LEU A 549 4.72 -21.13 10.58
CA LEU A 549 4.08 -20.04 11.30
C LEU A 549 4.56 -20.10 12.75
N VAL A 550 5.29 -19.07 13.20
CA VAL A 550 5.85 -18.96 14.54
C VAL A 550 4.91 -18.13 15.39
N GLU A 551 4.45 -18.68 16.51
CA GLU A 551 3.55 -17.99 17.43
C GLU A 551 4.25 -16.84 18.17
N SER A 552 3.52 -15.76 18.50
CA SER A 552 4.01 -14.74 19.44
C SER A 552 3.46 -15.02 20.83
N GLY A 553 4.31 -15.23 21.83
CA GLY A 553 3.87 -15.49 23.21
C GLY A 553 4.74 -14.78 24.25
N THR A 554 4.09 -14.08 25.19
CA THR A 554 4.72 -13.45 26.37
C THR A 554 5.04 -14.47 27.48
N HIS A 555 4.32 -15.59 27.52
CA HIS A 555 4.46 -16.64 28.54
C HIS A 555 5.77 -17.43 28.49
N VAL A 556 6.64 -17.18 27.50
CA VAL A 556 7.82 -18.01 27.19
C VAL A 556 9.14 -17.36 27.64
N GLN A 557 9.18 -16.05 27.91
CA GLN A 557 10.42 -15.35 28.32
C GLN A 557 11.03 -15.94 29.62
N ASN A 558 10.22 -16.49 30.52
CA ASN A 558 10.70 -17.10 31.77
C ASN A 558 11.20 -18.55 31.62
N SER A 559 11.04 -19.22 30.46
CA SER A 559 11.46 -20.62 30.26
C SER A 559 12.54 -20.81 29.19
N PHE A 560 12.95 -19.75 28.49
CA PHE A 560 13.97 -19.83 27.44
C PHE A 560 15.39 -19.90 28.01
N LYS A 561 16.24 -20.74 27.41
CA LYS A 561 17.68 -20.85 27.69
C LYS A 561 18.54 -19.89 26.83
N GLY A 562 17.98 -18.75 26.41
CA GLY A 562 18.57 -17.89 25.38
C GLY A 562 18.25 -18.37 23.95
N PHE A 563 18.18 -17.45 22.99
CA PHE A 563 17.98 -17.76 21.57
C PHE A 563 18.63 -16.68 20.70
N SER A 564 19.71 -17.05 20.00
CA SER A 564 20.34 -16.22 18.98
C SER A 564 20.34 -16.92 17.61
N PRO A 565 19.72 -16.32 16.57
CA PRO A 565 19.69 -16.92 15.25
C PRO A 565 21.02 -16.75 14.48
N ASP A 566 21.94 -15.92 14.98
CA ASP A 566 23.24 -15.66 14.39
C ASP A 566 24.24 -16.83 14.61
N VAL A 567 25.38 -16.80 13.93
CA VAL A 567 26.49 -17.73 14.16
C VAL A 567 27.16 -17.48 15.51
N LYS A 568 27.93 -18.48 15.95
CA LYS A 568 28.66 -18.42 17.22
C LYS A 568 29.80 -17.39 17.27
N PHE A 569 30.36 -17.08 16.10
CA PHE A 569 31.31 -15.98 15.94
C PHE A 569 30.82 -15.10 14.79
N PRO A 570 30.04 -14.05 15.10
CA PRO A 570 29.59 -13.09 14.11
C PRO A 570 30.79 -12.45 13.41
N GLN A 571 30.74 -12.40 12.07
CA GLN A 571 31.69 -11.61 11.27
C GLN A 571 33.18 -12.02 11.46
N ALA A 572 33.44 -13.30 11.75
CA ALA A 572 34.76 -13.82 12.07
C ALA A 572 35.82 -13.60 10.97
N GLU A 573 35.40 -13.49 9.71
CA GLU A 573 36.27 -13.17 8.57
C GLU A 573 36.97 -11.81 8.69
N PHE A 574 36.41 -10.88 9.49
CA PHE A 574 36.97 -9.56 9.70
C PHE A 574 37.88 -9.45 10.93
N ALA A 575 38.01 -10.52 11.71
CA ALA A 575 38.79 -10.52 12.92
C ALA A 575 40.28 -10.20 12.63
N PRO A 576 40.93 -9.34 13.44
CA PRO A 576 42.34 -8.98 13.26
C PRO A 576 43.32 -10.10 13.70
N TYR A 577 42.81 -11.19 14.28
CA TYR A 577 43.57 -12.32 14.80
C TYR A 577 43.30 -13.61 13.99
N ARG A 578 44.23 -14.58 14.06
CA ARG A 578 44.22 -15.78 13.20
C ARG A 578 43.25 -16.89 13.62
N ASN A 579 42.76 -16.88 14.87
CA ASN A 579 41.91 -17.95 15.40
C ASN A 579 40.42 -17.58 15.28
N ASN A 580 39.74 -18.20 14.32
CA ASN A 580 38.31 -17.95 14.05
C ASN A 580 37.38 -18.98 14.72
N ASN A 581 37.90 -19.82 15.62
CA ASN A 581 37.12 -20.86 16.31
C ASN A 581 36.58 -20.43 17.68
N PHE A 582 36.83 -19.18 18.10
CA PHE A 582 36.34 -18.67 19.37
C PHE A 582 34.83 -18.40 19.32
N GLU A 583 34.09 -18.69 20.39
CA GLU A 583 32.63 -18.56 20.44
C GLU A 583 32.24 -17.35 21.29
N TRP A 584 32.24 -16.14 20.68
CA TRP A 584 31.75 -14.93 21.36
C TRP A 584 30.25 -15.01 21.67
N ASN A 585 29.47 -15.66 20.81
CA ASN A 585 28.03 -15.89 20.94
C ASN A 585 27.74 -17.40 21.12
N PRO A 586 27.89 -17.98 22.32
CA PRO A 586 27.67 -19.41 22.53
C PRO A 586 26.22 -19.85 22.25
N ALA A 587 25.25 -18.94 22.37
CA ALA A 587 23.84 -19.16 22.04
C ALA A 587 23.53 -19.10 20.53
N GLY A 588 24.54 -18.82 19.69
CA GLY A 588 24.40 -18.70 18.24
C GLY A 588 24.09 -20.02 17.54
N SER A 589 22.89 -20.12 16.97
CA SER A 589 22.41 -21.29 16.23
C SER A 589 22.78 -21.30 14.74
N GLY A 590 23.09 -20.14 14.17
CA GLY A 590 23.46 -19.94 12.77
C GLY A 590 22.33 -20.19 11.77
N ILE A 591 21.07 -20.18 12.22
CA ILE A 591 19.90 -20.40 11.35
C ILE A 591 19.61 -19.19 10.45
N MET A 592 20.00 -17.97 10.85
CA MET A 592 19.77 -16.75 10.09
C MET A 592 20.43 -16.76 8.70
N TRP A 593 21.56 -17.46 8.57
CA TRP A 593 22.41 -17.45 7.38
C TRP A 593 22.19 -18.67 6.46
N LYS A 594 21.08 -19.40 6.62
CA LYS A 594 20.75 -20.60 5.84
C LYS A 594 19.63 -20.34 4.84
N ALA A 595 19.63 -21.06 3.71
CA ALA A 595 18.55 -21.05 2.73
C ALA A 595 17.37 -21.94 3.15
N TYR A 596 16.14 -21.50 2.87
CA TYR A 596 14.91 -22.20 3.24
C TYR A 596 13.91 -22.19 2.09
N ASN A 597 13.61 -23.32 1.48
CA ASN A 597 12.69 -23.39 0.32
C ASN A 597 11.19 -23.26 0.68
N PHE A 598 10.87 -22.65 1.81
CA PHE A 598 9.50 -22.42 2.27
C PHE A 598 9.44 -21.12 3.10
N PRO A 599 8.33 -20.39 3.05
CA PRO A 599 8.15 -19.18 3.85
C PRO A 599 8.07 -19.49 5.34
N ILE A 600 8.59 -18.57 6.16
CA ILE A 600 8.42 -18.59 7.62
C ILE A 600 7.77 -17.26 8.01
N PHE A 601 6.86 -17.21 8.96
CA PHE A 601 6.21 -15.96 9.40
C PHE A 601 6.10 -15.97 10.91
N LEU A 602 6.47 -14.88 11.57
CA LEU A 602 6.16 -14.58 12.96
C LEU A 602 4.77 -13.95 13.05
N LEU A 603 3.89 -14.53 13.84
CA LEU A 603 2.51 -14.06 13.99
C LEU A 603 2.43 -12.93 15.02
N SER A 604 1.42 -12.06 14.90
CA SER A 604 1.02 -11.18 16.00
C SER A 604 0.23 -11.95 17.07
N GLN A 605 0.00 -11.34 18.24
CA GLN A 605 -0.69 -11.99 19.35
C GLN A 605 -2.13 -12.36 18.99
N ASN A 606 -2.84 -11.47 18.30
CA ASN A 606 -4.22 -11.73 17.83
C ASN A 606 -4.26 -12.82 16.74
N SER A 607 -3.33 -12.77 15.78
CA SER A 607 -3.21 -13.78 14.73
C SER A 607 -2.83 -15.15 15.27
N THR A 608 -2.00 -15.19 16.32
CA THR A 608 -1.60 -16.42 17.03
C THR A 608 -2.81 -17.15 17.60
N LEU A 609 -3.66 -16.44 18.37
CA LEU A 609 -4.89 -17.02 18.95
C LEU A 609 -5.81 -17.58 17.86
N THR A 610 -5.99 -16.82 16.78
CA THR A 610 -6.83 -17.23 15.65
C THR A 610 -6.29 -18.50 14.96
N LEU A 611 -4.98 -18.58 14.73
CA LEU A 611 -4.36 -19.74 14.08
C LEU A 611 -4.31 -20.99 14.97
N GLN A 612 -4.20 -20.81 16.29
CA GLN A 612 -4.32 -21.92 17.25
C GLN A 612 -5.71 -22.58 17.17
N GLU A 613 -6.79 -21.78 17.12
CA GLU A 613 -8.15 -22.29 16.93
C GLU A 613 -8.33 -23.00 15.59
N VAL A 614 -7.77 -22.42 14.53
CA VAL A 614 -7.80 -22.99 13.18
C VAL A 614 -7.09 -24.35 13.13
N ALA A 615 -5.89 -24.45 13.72
CA ALA A 615 -5.13 -25.69 13.78
C ALA A 615 -5.91 -26.78 14.53
N LEU A 616 -6.54 -26.45 15.67
CA LEU A 616 -7.39 -27.38 16.42
C LEU A 616 -8.62 -27.82 15.62
N LYS A 617 -9.23 -26.91 14.86
CA LYS A 617 -10.37 -27.21 13.99
C LYS A 617 -9.98 -28.19 12.88
N ASN A 618 -8.83 -27.99 12.25
CA ASN A 618 -8.30 -28.91 11.23
C ASN A 618 -7.97 -30.30 11.80
N GLU A 619 -7.43 -30.37 13.03
CA GLU A 619 -7.14 -31.64 13.69
C GLU A 619 -8.39 -32.44 14.06
N LYS A 620 -9.46 -31.78 14.53
CA LYS A 620 -10.74 -32.42 14.87
C LYS A 620 -11.49 -32.90 13.63
N ASN A 621 -11.34 -32.21 12.49
CA ASN A 621 -12.10 -32.43 11.26
C ASN A 621 -11.37 -33.28 10.19
N LYS A 622 -10.57 -34.28 10.57
CA LYS A 622 -9.81 -35.12 9.62
C LYS A 622 -10.63 -35.80 8.50
N LYS A 623 -11.96 -35.93 8.66
CA LYS A 623 -12.89 -36.51 7.67
C LYS A 623 -13.84 -35.49 7.03
N SER A 624 -13.66 -34.19 7.26
CA SER A 624 -14.51 -33.16 6.67
C SER A 624 -14.14 -32.88 5.21
N TYR A 625 -15.13 -32.50 4.41
CA TYR A 625 -14.96 -32.08 3.00
C TYR A 625 -14.34 -30.67 2.87
N THR A 626 -14.16 -29.95 4.00
CA THR A 626 -13.53 -28.63 4.06
C THR A 626 -12.33 -28.65 5.00
N LYS A 627 -11.21 -28.07 4.57
CA LYS A 627 -10.03 -27.79 5.40
C LYS A 627 -9.78 -26.27 5.43
N VAL A 628 -9.32 -25.74 6.55
CA VAL A 628 -8.86 -24.34 6.62
C VAL A 628 -7.40 -24.29 6.19
N VAL A 629 -7.08 -23.44 5.22
CA VAL A 629 -5.73 -23.31 4.64
C VAL A 629 -5.19 -21.92 4.87
N SER A 630 -3.86 -21.82 4.95
CA SER A 630 -3.12 -20.57 4.85
C SER A 630 -2.57 -20.42 3.44
N GLU A 631 -2.71 -19.22 2.90
CA GLU A 631 -2.14 -18.77 1.64
C GLU A 631 -1.03 -17.76 1.93
N PHE A 632 0.16 -18.07 1.45
CA PHE A 632 1.32 -17.18 1.49
C PHE A 632 1.42 -16.47 0.15
N ASP A 633 1.23 -15.16 0.18
CA ASP A 633 1.48 -14.25 -0.93
C ASP A 633 2.84 -13.60 -0.69
N LEU A 634 3.89 -14.32 -1.09
CA LEU A 634 5.30 -13.93 -0.93
C LEU A 634 6.04 -14.31 -2.21
N VAL A 635 5.99 -13.45 -3.22
CA VAL A 635 6.69 -13.67 -4.50
C VAL A 635 7.88 -12.73 -4.62
N MET A 636 9.09 -13.30 -4.60
CA MET A 636 10.32 -12.57 -4.87
C MET A 636 10.49 -12.29 -6.36
N GLN A 637 11.01 -11.11 -6.71
CA GLN A 637 11.32 -10.79 -8.11
C GLN A 637 12.54 -11.58 -8.62
N THR A 638 13.50 -11.90 -7.75
CA THR A 638 14.69 -12.69 -8.09
C THR A 638 14.38 -14.13 -8.51
N THR A 639 13.31 -14.72 -7.97
CA THR A 639 12.86 -16.07 -8.36
C THR A 639 12.16 -16.04 -9.72
N LYS A 640 11.43 -14.96 -10.05
CA LYS A 640 10.84 -14.76 -11.39
C LYS A 640 11.90 -14.61 -12.48
N SER A 641 12.99 -13.90 -12.19
CA SER A 641 14.07 -13.63 -13.16
C SER A 641 15.13 -14.73 -13.24
N GLY A 642 15.09 -15.74 -12.37
CA GLY A 642 16.09 -16.82 -12.34
C GLY A 642 17.50 -16.35 -11.91
N THR A 643 17.59 -15.26 -11.13
CA THR A 643 18.86 -14.72 -10.63
C THR A 643 19.26 -15.42 -9.34
N HIS A 644 20.55 -15.76 -9.20
CA HIS A 644 21.05 -16.61 -8.09
C HIS A 644 22.13 -15.96 -7.21
N ASN A 645 22.56 -14.74 -7.52
CA ASN A 645 23.57 -14.01 -6.76
C ASN A 645 23.38 -12.50 -6.89
N SER A 646 24.04 -11.73 -6.01
CA SER A 646 23.93 -10.27 -5.95
C SER A 646 24.28 -9.59 -7.29
N ASP A 647 25.28 -10.08 -8.02
CA ASP A 647 25.71 -9.49 -9.30
C ASP A 647 24.66 -9.67 -10.42
N SER A 648 24.15 -10.88 -10.61
CA SER A 648 23.09 -11.17 -11.59
C SER A 648 21.80 -10.42 -11.26
N CYS A 649 21.48 -10.32 -9.98
CA CYS A 649 20.27 -9.68 -9.50
C CYS A 649 20.29 -8.14 -9.66
N LEU A 650 21.42 -7.49 -9.36
CA LEU A 650 21.58 -6.05 -9.58
C LEU A 650 21.55 -5.69 -11.06
N LYS A 651 22.12 -6.53 -11.94
CA LYS A 651 22.08 -6.34 -13.39
C LYS A 651 20.67 -6.40 -13.98
N GLU A 652 19.84 -7.31 -13.48
CA GLU A 652 18.44 -7.48 -13.92
C GLU A 652 17.47 -6.52 -13.18
N GLY A 653 17.95 -5.75 -12.21
CA GLY A 653 17.12 -4.81 -11.44
C GLY A 653 16.11 -5.49 -10.49
N THR A 654 16.36 -6.73 -10.08
CA THR A 654 15.43 -7.52 -9.24
C THR A 654 15.75 -7.47 -7.74
N CYS A 655 16.80 -6.77 -7.34
CA CYS A 655 17.16 -6.45 -5.96
C CYS A 655 17.82 -5.08 -5.85
N LEU A 656 18.02 -4.65 -4.61
CA LEU A 656 18.69 -3.42 -4.24
C LEU A 656 19.82 -3.70 -3.23
N PRO A 657 20.90 -2.91 -3.23
CA PRO A 657 21.98 -3.08 -2.27
C PRO A 657 21.53 -2.68 -0.85
N LEU A 658 22.02 -3.38 0.17
CA LEU A 658 21.83 -2.96 1.56
C LEU A 658 22.58 -1.64 1.83
N GLY A 659 21.95 -0.77 2.63
CA GLY A 659 22.55 0.48 3.09
C GLY A 659 21.64 1.70 3.15
N GLY A 660 20.30 1.60 3.29
CA GLY A 660 19.53 2.85 3.32
C GLY A 660 18.01 2.91 3.53
N TYR A 661 17.17 1.92 3.27
CA TYR A 661 15.71 2.12 3.15
C TYR A 661 14.86 0.92 3.56
N ARG A 662 13.63 1.21 4.00
CA ARG A 662 12.56 0.25 4.22
C ARG A 662 11.56 0.31 3.06
N MET A 663 11.50 -0.70 2.20
CA MET A 663 10.36 -0.87 1.28
C MET A 663 9.11 -1.22 2.10
N LEU A 664 8.08 -0.38 2.09
CA LEU A 664 6.75 -0.80 2.52
C LEU A 664 6.16 -1.70 1.41
N PRO A 665 5.72 -2.93 1.71
CA PRO A 665 5.10 -3.79 0.70
C PRO A 665 3.76 -3.19 0.26
N GLY A 666 3.54 -3.00 -1.05
CA GLY A 666 2.26 -2.55 -1.62
C GLY A 666 2.28 -1.37 -2.59
N LEU A 667 3.43 -0.76 -2.89
CA LEU A 667 3.56 0.36 -3.83
C LEU A 667 4.46 0.00 -5.01
N ILE A 668 4.02 -0.97 -5.82
CA ILE A 668 4.58 -1.21 -7.16
C ILE A 668 3.46 -0.94 -8.17
N LEU A 669 3.74 0.01 -9.06
CA LEU A 669 2.90 0.63 -10.08
C LEU A 669 1.96 1.75 -9.60
N ILE A 670 2.21 2.94 -10.14
CA ILE A 670 1.45 4.20 -10.00
C ILE A 670 1.83 5.00 -8.74
N PHE A 671 3.03 5.59 -8.73
CA PHE A 671 3.29 6.98 -8.32
C PHE A 671 4.81 7.23 -8.47
N TYR A 672 5.21 7.73 -9.64
CA TYR A 672 6.46 8.47 -9.74
C TYR A 672 6.29 9.72 -8.86
N LEU A 673 7.19 9.89 -7.87
CA LEU A 673 7.32 11.02 -6.93
C LEU A 673 6.40 11.03 -5.70
N ARG A 674 6.81 10.36 -4.60
CA ARG A 674 6.82 10.90 -3.22
C ARG A 674 7.45 9.93 -2.19
N ALA A 675 8.43 10.46 -1.43
CA ALA A 675 9.15 9.95 -0.23
C ALA A 675 10.08 8.73 -0.42
N PHE A 676 11.40 8.90 -0.16
CA PHE A 676 12.45 7.95 -0.54
C PHE A 676 13.63 7.90 0.46
N ASN A 677 13.46 7.37 1.68
CA ASN A 677 14.45 7.44 2.78
C ASN A 677 15.81 6.68 2.58
N PHE A 678 16.96 7.23 3.00
CA PHE A 678 18.37 6.74 2.96
C PHE A 678 19.03 6.80 4.36
N LYS A 679 19.30 5.67 5.03
CA LYS A 679 20.06 5.58 6.29
C LYS A 679 21.56 5.70 6.01
N GLY A 680 22.21 6.70 6.60
CA GLY A 680 23.66 6.88 6.58
C GLY A 680 24.25 6.88 7.98
N SER A 681 25.54 6.58 8.08
CA SER A 681 26.32 6.81 9.31
C SER A 681 26.41 8.31 9.56
N VAL A 682 26.51 8.71 10.83
CA VAL A 682 26.54 10.12 11.24
C VAL A 682 27.81 10.36 12.04
N TRP A 683 28.53 11.45 11.77
CA TRP A 683 29.60 11.88 12.67
C TRP A 683 29.48 13.36 13.02
N SER A 684 29.97 13.72 14.20
CA SER A 684 30.10 15.11 14.65
C SER A 684 31.32 15.31 15.54
N ALA A 685 31.81 16.55 15.64
CA ALA A 685 32.96 16.91 16.46
C ALA A 685 32.57 17.90 17.57
N LEU A 686 33.16 17.73 18.76
CA LEU A 686 32.94 18.62 19.90
C LEU A 686 34.29 19.13 20.45
N PRO A 687 34.56 20.46 20.38
CA PRO A 687 33.78 21.50 19.70
C PRO A 687 33.82 21.39 18.15
N PRO A 688 32.96 22.10 17.41
CA PRO A 688 32.93 22.08 15.94
C PRO A 688 34.26 22.48 15.29
N ILE A 689 34.67 21.74 14.26
CA ILE A 689 35.90 22.00 13.47
C ILE A 689 35.62 23.05 12.40
N LYS A 690 36.43 24.12 12.32
CA LYS A 690 36.31 25.12 11.24
C LYS A 690 36.91 24.58 9.95
N THR A 691 36.12 24.49 8.87
CA THR A 691 36.63 23.95 7.59
C THR A 691 37.56 24.92 6.85
N SER A 692 37.52 26.22 7.20
CA SER A 692 38.29 27.29 6.54
C SER A 692 39.75 27.42 6.99
N SER A 693 40.18 26.81 8.11
CA SER A 693 41.54 26.97 8.63
C SER A 693 42.46 25.80 8.25
N LYS A 694 43.50 26.08 7.45
CA LYS A 694 44.64 25.17 7.12
C LYS A 694 45.56 24.83 8.31
N LEU A 695 45.15 25.06 9.56
CA LEU A 695 46.01 24.83 10.72
C LEU A 695 45.97 23.35 11.12
N ASN A 696 47.14 22.72 11.25
CA ASN A 696 47.34 21.34 11.73
C ASN A 696 46.43 21.04 12.94
N GLY A 697 45.46 20.14 12.73
CA GLY A 697 44.45 19.79 13.73
C GLY A 697 45.05 19.12 14.96
N LYS A 698 44.39 19.30 16.11
CA LYS A 698 44.72 18.58 17.35
C LYS A 698 44.59 17.06 17.12
N PRO A 699 45.37 16.22 17.83
CA PRO A 699 45.15 14.78 17.83
C PRO A 699 43.69 14.44 18.18
N ILE A 700 43.13 13.42 17.56
CA ILE A 700 41.70 13.09 17.63
C ILE A 700 41.51 11.84 18.49
N VAL A 701 40.55 11.93 19.41
CA VAL A 701 39.95 10.79 20.09
C VAL A 701 38.62 10.51 19.40
N LEU A 702 38.56 9.39 18.69
CA LEU A 702 37.37 8.95 17.97
C LEU A 702 36.52 8.08 18.89
N VAL A 703 35.25 8.43 19.07
CA VAL A 703 34.30 7.67 19.87
C VAL A 703 33.23 7.13 18.93
N MET A 704 32.97 5.82 18.97
CA MET A 704 32.05 5.20 18.04
C MET A 704 31.07 4.23 18.69
N THR A 705 29.95 4.03 18.01
CA THR A 705 28.94 3.01 18.35
C THR A 705 28.18 2.65 17.08
N SER A 706 27.54 1.48 17.05
CA SER A 706 26.64 1.07 15.97
C SER A 706 25.20 1.47 16.29
N MET A 707 24.37 1.61 15.25
CA MET A 707 22.94 1.92 15.39
C MET A 707 22.02 0.93 14.68
N ASP A 708 22.57 -0.08 13.99
CA ASP A 708 21.80 -1.10 13.30
C ASP A 708 21.83 -2.45 14.00
N SER A 709 20.70 -3.15 13.99
CA SER A 709 20.58 -4.53 14.44
C SER A 709 20.07 -5.43 13.33
N ALA A 710 20.37 -6.73 13.45
CA ALA A 710 19.77 -7.77 12.63
C ALA A 710 18.79 -8.62 13.46
N SER A 711 17.85 -9.26 12.77
CA SER A 711 16.93 -10.22 13.36
C SER A 711 16.52 -11.23 12.31
N PHE A 712 16.18 -12.45 12.74
CA PHE A 712 15.59 -13.45 11.85
C PHE A 712 14.32 -12.89 11.17
N PHE A 713 13.51 -12.13 11.92
CA PHE A 713 12.35 -11.40 11.38
C PHE A 713 12.70 -9.91 11.26
N ARG A 714 12.92 -9.43 10.04
CA ARG A 714 13.34 -8.03 9.74
C ARG A 714 12.49 -6.98 10.44
N ASP A 715 11.17 -7.13 10.41
CA ASP A 715 10.24 -6.14 10.96
C ASP A 715 10.31 -6.05 12.49
N LYS A 716 10.99 -7.01 13.14
CA LYS A 716 11.27 -7.07 14.57
C LYS A 716 12.77 -7.08 14.84
N SER A 717 13.47 -6.07 14.31
CA SER A 717 14.88 -5.76 14.57
C SER A 717 15.00 -4.63 15.61
N LEU A 718 14.83 -4.97 16.88
CA LEU A 718 15.04 -4.03 18.00
C LEU A 718 16.53 -3.97 18.33
N GLY A 719 17.10 -5.03 18.92
CA GLY A 719 18.51 -5.01 19.32
C GLY A 719 18.73 -4.09 20.52
N ALA A 720 17.89 -4.24 21.55
CA ALA A 720 17.89 -3.38 22.73
C ALA A 720 19.25 -3.35 23.43
N GLU A 721 19.82 -4.53 23.67
CA GLU A 721 21.15 -4.65 24.25
C GLU A 721 22.22 -4.31 23.19
N SER A 722 22.20 -4.97 22.04
CA SER A 722 23.17 -4.74 20.96
C SER A 722 22.45 -4.33 19.67
N PRO A 723 22.62 -3.10 19.15
CA PRO A 723 23.58 -2.07 19.59
C PRO A 723 22.99 -0.90 20.40
N ILE A 724 21.67 -0.88 20.64
CA ILE A 724 20.98 0.36 21.05
C ILE A 724 21.39 0.83 22.44
N SER A 725 21.81 -0.07 23.34
CA SER A 725 22.36 0.32 24.65
C SER A 725 23.60 1.21 24.53
N GLY A 726 24.52 0.89 23.60
CA GLY A 726 25.71 1.67 23.29
C GLY A 726 25.37 3.00 22.62
N LEU A 727 24.40 3.01 21.69
CA LEU A 727 23.91 4.23 21.06
C LEU A 727 23.34 5.22 22.09
N VAL A 728 22.46 4.75 22.98
CA VAL A 728 21.87 5.60 24.03
C VAL A 728 22.97 6.12 24.96
N ALA A 729 23.93 5.29 25.35
CA ALA A 729 25.07 5.73 26.16
C ALA A 729 25.88 6.83 25.46
N LEU A 730 26.15 6.70 24.16
CA LEU A 730 26.86 7.72 23.38
C LEU A 730 26.10 9.05 23.33
N LEU A 731 24.79 9.03 23.04
CA LEU A 731 23.98 10.25 22.98
C LEU A 731 23.92 10.96 24.34
N ALA A 732 23.84 10.19 25.44
CA ALA A 732 23.90 10.72 26.80
C ALA A 732 25.28 11.32 27.14
N VAL A 733 26.38 10.70 26.68
CA VAL A 733 27.75 11.22 26.81
C VAL A 733 27.89 12.56 26.09
N VAL A 734 27.40 12.66 24.86
CA VAL A 734 27.46 13.90 24.06
C VAL A 734 26.68 15.02 24.75
N ASP A 735 25.47 14.74 25.25
CA ASP A 735 24.68 15.72 26.02
C ASP A 735 25.40 16.20 27.29
N ALA A 736 26.04 15.30 28.04
CA ALA A 736 26.77 15.67 29.24
C ALA A 736 28.02 16.51 28.95
N LEU A 737 28.80 16.15 27.92
CA LEU A 737 29.99 16.88 27.54
C LEU A 737 29.65 18.24 26.91
N SER A 738 28.55 18.37 26.17
CA SER A 738 28.13 19.64 25.55
C SER A 738 27.92 20.79 26.55
N ARG A 739 27.63 20.46 27.81
CA ARG A 739 27.37 21.44 28.89
C ARG A 739 28.64 21.95 29.56
N LEU A 740 29.81 21.46 29.18
CA LEU A 740 31.09 21.86 29.78
C LEU A 740 31.70 23.05 29.04
N ASP A 741 32.06 24.08 29.81
CA ASP A 741 32.83 25.21 29.30
C ASP A 741 34.31 24.86 29.13
N GLY A 742 34.96 25.45 28.12
CA GLY A 742 36.42 25.35 27.94
C GLY A 742 36.94 24.11 27.20
N LEU A 743 36.07 23.26 26.64
CA LEU A 743 36.47 22.10 25.82
C LEU A 743 37.40 22.47 24.65
N GLY A 744 37.28 23.68 24.09
CA GLY A 744 38.16 24.18 23.04
C GLY A 744 39.63 24.39 23.46
N GLN A 745 39.94 24.42 24.75
CA GLN A 745 41.30 24.57 25.28
C GLN A 745 42.02 23.24 25.50
N LEU A 746 41.31 22.11 25.37
CA LEU A 746 41.87 20.77 25.59
C LEU A 746 42.89 20.39 24.51
N ASN A 747 43.78 19.45 24.83
CA ASN A 747 44.91 19.07 23.99
C ASN A 747 44.50 18.19 22.79
N LYS A 748 43.35 17.50 22.89
CA LYS A 748 42.82 16.64 21.83
C LYS A 748 41.40 17.04 21.45
N GLN A 749 41.03 16.72 20.22
CA GLN A 749 39.69 16.91 19.68
C GLN A 749 38.85 15.65 19.89
N LEU A 750 37.61 15.81 20.34
CA LEU A 750 36.64 14.71 20.43
C LEU A 750 35.81 14.65 19.15
N VAL A 751 35.67 13.45 18.57
CA VAL A 751 34.83 13.18 17.40
C VAL A 751 33.97 11.96 17.71
N PHE A 752 32.66 12.10 17.53
CA PHE A 752 31.67 11.06 17.76
C PHE A 752 31.17 10.53 16.41
N VAL A 753 31.08 9.21 16.27
CA VAL A 753 30.61 8.52 15.06
C VAL A 753 29.57 7.49 15.43
N VAL A 754 28.42 7.54 14.77
CA VAL A 754 27.36 6.54 14.84
C VAL A 754 27.35 5.81 13.51
N LEU A 755 27.71 4.53 13.53
CA LEU A 755 27.91 3.71 12.35
C LEU A 755 26.65 2.89 12.03
N THR A 756 26.32 2.77 10.75
CA THR A 756 25.21 1.93 10.27
C THR A 756 25.69 0.88 9.28
N GLY A 757 25.02 -0.27 9.26
CA GLY A 757 25.41 -1.43 8.47
C GLY A 757 26.56 -2.23 9.09
N GLU A 758 26.83 -2.06 10.38
CA GLU A 758 27.91 -2.80 11.06
C GLU A 758 27.58 -4.28 11.23
N THR A 759 26.29 -4.63 11.32
CA THR A 759 25.84 -6.03 11.39
C THR A 759 25.98 -6.78 10.06
N TRP A 760 26.16 -6.06 8.96
CA TRP A 760 26.19 -6.58 7.59
C TRP A 760 27.58 -6.55 6.97
N GLY A 761 28.62 -6.92 7.73
CA GLY A 761 30.00 -6.94 7.23
C GLY A 761 30.68 -5.58 7.32
N TYR A 762 30.38 -4.81 8.37
CA TYR A 762 31.01 -3.51 8.65
C TYR A 762 30.86 -2.48 7.51
N LEU A 763 29.69 -2.43 6.85
CA LEU A 763 29.47 -1.59 5.66
C LEU A 763 29.77 -0.11 5.94
N GLY A 764 29.34 0.41 7.09
CA GLY A 764 29.53 1.79 7.49
C GLY A 764 30.99 2.14 7.76
N SER A 765 31.63 1.42 8.67
CA SER A 765 33.02 1.68 9.07
C SER A 765 34.01 1.48 7.93
N ARG A 766 33.77 0.51 7.03
CA ARG A 766 34.59 0.32 5.83
C ARG A 766 34.40 1.44 4.83
N ARG A 767 33.14 1.86 4.60
CA ARG A 767 32.85 2.96 3.68
C ARG A 767 33.46 4.26 4.20
N LEU A 768 33.44 4.50 5.51
CA LEU A 768 34.12 5.63 6.15
C LEU A 768 35.60 5.74 5.74
N PHE A 769 36.33 4.62 5.69
CA PHE A 769 37.72 4.60 5.20
C PHE A 769 37.85 4.92 3.72
N LEU A 770 36.95 4.41 2.88
CA LEU A 770 36.94 4.74 1.46
C LEU A 770 36.70 6.25 1.24
N GLU A 771 35.81 6.86 2.02
CA GLU A 771 35.53 8.29 1.97
C GLU A 771 36.72 9.14 2.45
N PHE A 772 37.50 8.64 3.44
CA PHE A 772 38.79 9.24 3.81
C PHE A 772 39.81 9.18 2.68
N ASP A 773 39.97 8.01 2.05
CA ASP A 773 40.93 7.79 0.95
C ASP A 773 40.56 8.66 -0.29
N GLN A 774 39.27 8.91 -0.52
CA GLN A 774 38.76 9.73 -1.62
C GLN A 774 38.72 11.23 -1.33
N GLN A 775 38.99 11.67 -0.09
CA GLN A 775 38.86 13.05 0.37
C GLN A 775 37.49 13.68 0.02
N SER A 776 36.41 12.93 0.23
CA SER A 776 35.07 13.38 -0.14
C SER A 776 34.55 14.51 0.77
N GLU A 777 33.51 15.23 0.31
CA GLU A 777 32.87 16.28 1.10
C GLU A 777 32.29 15.76 2.44
N SER A 778 31.96 14.46 2.54
CA SER A 778 31.49 13.82 3.79
C SER A 778 32.55 13.79 4.89
N MET A 779 33.84 13.86 4.54
CA MET A 779 34.97 13.79 5.47
C MET A 779 35.70 15.13 5.63
N LYS A 780 35.12 16.21 5.10
CA LYS A 780 35.71 17.55 5.13
C LYS A 780 35.96 18.01 6.57
N GLY A 781 37.22 18.32 6.88
CA GLY A 781 37.67 18.74 8.21
C GLY A 781 38.21 17.61 9.10
N LEU A 782 38.08 16.35 8.70
CA LEU A 782 38.61 15.20 9.43
C LEU A 782 39.73 14.51 8.63
N ASN A 783 40.92 14.36 9.23
CA ASN A 783 42.04 13.65 8.61
C ASN A 783 42.38 12.38 9.41
N LEU A 784 42.51 11.25 8.70
CA LEU A 784 42.82 9.94 9.26
C LEU A 784 44.17 9.88 10.00
N GLU A 785 45.15 10.68 9.58
CA GLU A 785 46.47 10.72 10.23
C GLU A 785 46.38 11.23 11.68
N ASN A 786 45.44 12.13 11.96
CA ASN A 786 45.27 12.74 13.29
C ASN A 786 44.54 11.83 14.29
N ILE A 787 43.95 10.72 13.83
CA ILE A 787 43.24 9.78 14.71
C ILE A 787 44.27 8.94 15.47
N GLY A 788 44.38 9.22 16.77
CA GLY A 788 45.34 8.59 17.67
C GLY A 788 44.74 7.52 18.58
N THR A 789 43.50 7.69 19.01
CA THR A 789 42.82 6.75 19.92
C THR A 789 41.38 6.55 19.47
N VAL A 790 40.91 5.30 19.48
CA VAL A 790 39.53 4.93 19.17
C VAL A 790 38.88 4.28 20.39
N LEU A 791 37.70 4.75 20.77
CA LEU A 791 36.90 4.22 21.86
C LEU A 791 35.54 3.79 21.29
N GLU A 792 35.23 2.51 21.32
CA GLU A 792 33.91 2.00 20.93
C GLU A 792 33.07 1.68 22.16
N ILE A 793 31.82 2.14 22.17
CA ILE A 793 30.82 1.76 23.16
C ILE A 793 29.98 0.65 22.53
N GLY A 794 30.17 -0.57 23.02
CA GLY A 794 29.44 -1.75 22.58
C GLY A 794 28.20 -2.00 23.43
N SER A 795 28.02 -3.25 23.80
CA SER A 795 26.96 -3.79 24.63
C SER A 795 27.17 -3.43 26.10
N VAL A 796 26.41 -2.44 26.59
CA VAL A 796 26.51 -1.91 27.96
C VAL A 796 25.18 -1.99 28.72
N GLY A 797 24.21 -2.71 28.15
CA GLY A 797 22.83 -2.72 28.61
C GLY A 797 22.58 -3.57 29.85
N LYS A 798 23.41 -4.59 30.12
CA LYS A 798 23.17 -5.51 31.24
C LYS A 798 23.95 -5.14 32.49
N SER A 799 23.40 -5.54 33.64
CA SER A 799 24.05 -5.48 34.95
C SER A 799 24.16 -6.90 35.51
N TYR A 800 25.31 -7.28 36.06
CA TYR A 800 25.51 -8.60 36.65
C TYR A 800 24.53 -8.83 37.83
N PRO A 801 24.13 -10.08 38.16
CA PRO A 801 23.00 -10.39 39.06
C PRO A 801 23.08 -9.86 40.50
N GLN A 802 24.21 -9.25 40.90
CA GLN A 802 24.45 -8.75 42.27
C GLN A 802 24.23 -7.23 42.40
N GLY A 803 23.69 -6.56 41.38
CA GLY A 803 23.50 -5.10 41.37
C GLY A 803 24.79 -4.29 41.21
N ILE A 804 25.93 -4.98 41.07
CA ILE A 804 27.22 -4.39 40.70
C ILE A 804 27.26 -4.27 39.17
N LYS A 805 27.58 -3.06 38.69
CA LYS A 805 27.68 -2.76 37.26
C LYS A 805 29.11 -3.01 36.83
N THR A 806 29.35 -4.11 36.11
CA THR A 806 30.70 -4.53 35.71
C THR A 806 30.86 -4.29 34.22
N PHE A 807 31.95 -3.62 33.84
CA PHE A 807 32.34 -3.40 32.46
C PHE A 807 33.75 -3.93 32.21
N PHE A 808 33.99 -4.39 30.99
CA PHE A 808 35.26 -4.94 30.55
C PHE A 808 35.82 -4.07 29.41
N ALA A 809 37.09 -3.71 29.56
CA ALA A 809 37.83 -2.96 28.55
C ALA A 809 38.61 -3.94 27.66
N HIS A 810 38.14 -4.12 26.43
CA HIS A 810 38.82 -4.91 25.41
C HIS A 810 39.73 -4.01 24.59
N THR A 811 41.04 -4.24 24.66
CA THR A 811 42.03 -3.30 24.10
C THR A 811 42.84 -3.91 22.98
N ALA A 812 43.18 -3.11 21.97
CA ALA A 812 44.10 -3.48 20.89
C ALA A 812 45.02 -2.32 20.51
N GLY A 813 46.21 -2.65 19.98
CA GLY A 813 47.19 -1.67 19.48
C GLY A 813 48.38 -1.43 20.42
N THR A 814 48.98 -0.24 20.32
CA THR A 814 50.25 0.07 21.00
C THR A 814 50.10 0.13 22.53
N THR A 815 50.92 -0.63 23.26
CA THR A 815 50.84 -0.80 24.73
C THR A 815 50.88 0.53 25.51
N SER A 816 51.69 1.51 25.08
CA SER A 816 51.79 2.80 25.78
C SER A 816 50.48 3.62 25.73
N ALA A 817 49.83 3.71 24.57
CA ALA A 817 48.59 4.45 24.42
C ALA A 817 47.38 3.69 25.00
N VAL A 818 47.40 2.35 24.94
CA VAL A 818 46.41 1.49 25.62
C VAL A 818 46.48 1.69 27.13
N ASN A 819 47.67 1.65 27.73
CA ASN A 819 47.84 1.88 29.17
C ASN A 819 47.38 3.28 29.57
N GLY A 820 47.64 4.31 28.74
CA GLY A 820 47.12 5.66 28.97
C GLY A 820 45.58 5.70 28.98
N THR A 821 44.94 4.94 28.10
CA THR A 821 43.47 4.85 28.01
C THR A 821 42.87 4.08 29.20
N LEU A 822 43.47 2.96 29.58
CA LEU A 822 43.08 2.19 30.76
C LEU A 822 43.27 2.99 32.06
N ASN A 823 44.36 3.77 32.17
CA ASN A 823 44.58 4.65 33.32
C ASN A 823 43.53 5.77 33.40
N ALA A 824 43.15 6.35 32.26
CA ALA A 824 42.08 7.34 32.21
C ALA A 824 40.73 6.75 32.63
N LEU A 825 40.44 5.53 32.19
CA LEU A 825 39.23 4.79 32.56
C LEU A 825 39.20 4.43 34.05
N GLN A 826 40.34 4.00 34.61
CA GLN A 826 40.48 3.72 36.04
C GLN A 826 40.33 4.99 36.87
N HIS A 827 40.92 6.11 36.44
CA HIS A 827 40.76 7.40 37.10
C HIS A 827 39.30 7.89 37.06
N ALA A 828 38.60 7.70 35.93
CA ALA A 828 37.18 8.00 35.81
C ALA A 828 36.34 7.16 36.78
N LYS A 829 36.63 5.86 36.91
CA LYS A 829 36.01 4.97 37.90
C LYS A 829 36.25 5.45 39.33
N ASP A 830 37.49 5.81 39.68
CA ASP A 830 37.83 6.26 41.03
C ASP A 830 37.08 7.55 41.41
N SER A 831 36.81 8.42 40.43
CA SER A 831 35.97 9.62 40.61
C SER A 831 34.48 9.32 40.83
N LEU A 832 34.04 8.09 40.57
CA LEU A 832 32.67 7.60 40.69
C LEU A 832 32.52 6.62 41.88
N ALA A 833 33.39 6.68 42.90
CA ALA A 833 33.41 5.74 44.03
C ALA A 833 32.07 5.60 44.80
N SER A 834 31.13 6.54 44.67
CA SER A 834 29.77 6.45 45.21
C SER A 834 28.84 5.51 44.43
N GLU A 835 29.17 5.21 43.18
CA GLU A 835 28.44 4.28 42.31
C GLU A 835 29.15 2.92 42.30
N SER A 836 28.41 1.83 42.48
CA SER A 836 28.95 0.47 42.51
C SER A 836 29.36 -0.04 41.12
N ILE A 837 30.38 0.60 40.52
CA ILE A 837 30.92 0.33 39.19
C ILE A 837 32.25 -0.40 39.29
N LEU A 838 32.34 -1.56 38.63
CA LEU A 838 33.58 -2.29 38.42
C LEU A 838 34.01 -2.18 36.95
N VAL A 839 35.29 -1.92 36.75
CA VAL A 839 35.91 -1.93 35.43
C VAL A 839 37.11 -2.85 35.51
N ASN A 840 37.17 -3.83 34.61
CA ASN A 840 38.26 -4.79 34.51
C ASN A 840 38.86 -4.74 33.11
N ALA A 841 40.17 -5.01 33.00
CA ALA A 841 40.76 -5.32 31.71
C ALA A 841 40.26 -6.71 31.26
N ALA A 842 39.99 -6.87 29.97
CA ALA A 842 39.56 -8.14 29.41
C ALA A 842 40.63 -9.23 29.62
N SER A 843 40.17 -10.47 29.82
CA SER A 843 41.04 -11.62 30.07
C SER A 843 41.92 -11.93 28.86
N THR A 844 43.17 -12.32 29.13
CA THR A 844 44.10 -12.78 28.08
C THR A 844 43.72 -14.13 27.47
N SER A 845 42.68 -14.79 27.98
CA SER A 845 42.13 -16.03 27.42
C SER A 845 41.26 -15.83 26.18
N ASN A 846 40.73 -14.62 25.97
CA ASN A 846 39.96 -14.28 24.77
C ASN A 846 40.90 -13.86 23.62
N PRO A 847 40.46 -13.91 22.36
CA PRO A 847 41.36 -13.70 21.21
C PRO A 847 41.73 -12.23 20.97
N GLY A 848 41.25 -11.29 21.78
CA GLY A 848 41.44 -9.85 21.62
C GLY A 848 40.12 -9.10 21.65
N VAL A 849 39.92 -8.19 20.70
CA VAL A 849 38.68 -7.39 20.62
C VAL A 849 37.49 -8.22 20.12
N PRO A 850 36.29 -8.06 20.72
CA PRO A 850 35.07 -8.71 20.25
C PRO A 850 34.61 -8.16 18.89
N PRO A 851 33.64 -8.83 18.22
CA PRO A 851 33.08 -8.35 16.95
C PRO A 851 32.56 -6.92 17.09
N SER A 852 33.29 -5.98 16.49
CA SER A 852 33.10 -4.55 16.71
C SER A 852 33.67 -3.76 15.54
N SER A 853 33.21 -2.54 15.36
CA SER A 853 33.65 -1.66 14.27
C SER A 853 35.16 -1.42 14.32
N LEU A 854 35.77 -1.51 15.50
CA LEU A 854 37.20 -1.41 15.74
C LEU A 854 38.02 -2.44 14.95
N MET A 855 37.47 -3.62 14.64
CA MET A 855 38.15 -4.62 13.80
C MET A 855 38.54 -4.04 12.43
N THR A 856 37.64 -3.26 11.81
CA THR A 856 37.89 -2.55 10.54
C THR A 856 39.06 -1.58 10.66
N PHE A 857 39.12 -0.82 11.77
CA PHE A 857 40.18 0.16 12.02
C PHE A 857 41.55 -0.50 12.23
N LEU A 858 41.60 -1.59 13.00
CA LEU A 858 42.84 -2.34 13.25
C LEU A 858 43.39 -2.96 11.97
N ARG A 859 42.53 -3.39 11.04
CA ARG A 859 42.98 -3.92 9.74
C ARG A 859 43.55 -2.86 8.81
N LYS A 860 42.94 -1.67 8.73
CA LYS A 860 43.43 -0.57 7.87
C LYS A 860 44.63 0.15 8.49
N LYS A 861 44.65 0.35 9.82
CA LYS A 861 45.74 1.02 10.56
C LYS A 861 46.17 0.17 11.77
N PRO A 862 47.03 -0.84 11.60
CA PRO A 862 47.44 -1.76 12.67
C PRO A 862 48.09 -1.12 13.90
N LEU A 863 48.64 0.09 13.76
CA LEU A 863 49.29 0.84 14.84
C LEU A 863 48.30 1.69 15.67
N ILE A 864 47.02 1.73 15.30
CA ILE A 864 46.00 2.48 16.03
C ILE A 864 45.75 1.83 17.39
N SER A 865 45.60 2.64 18.44
CA SER A 865 45.20 2.16 19.76
C SER A 865 43.69 2.28 19.91
N GLY A 866 43.05 1.18 20.30
CA GLY A 866 41.61 1.06 20.43
C GLY A 866 41.18 0.41 21.74
N LEU A 867 40.03 0.81 22.25
CA LEU A 867 39.34 0.19 23.38
C LEU A 867 37.86 0.01 23.04
N VAL A 868 37.32 -1.19 23.24
CA VAL A 868 35.88 -1.48 23.19
C VAL A 868 35.40 -1.70 24.63
N LEU A 869 34.39 -0.94 25.05
CA LEU A 869 33.78 -1.09 26.36
C LEU A 869 32.54 -1.98 26.24
N GLU A 870 32.55 -3.10 26.94
CA GLU A 870 31.49 -4.13 26.91
C GLU A 870 31.06 -4.50 28.33
N ASP A 871 29.89 -5.10 28.49
CA ASP A 871 29.42 -5.67 29.76
C ASP A 871 29.90 -7.13 30.00
N PHE A 872 30.64 -7.70 29.04
CA PHE A 872 31.13 -9.07 29.08
C PHE A 872 32.64 -9.21 28.85
N ASP A 873 33.21 -10.31 29.33
CA ASP A 873 34.64 -10.63 29.20
C ASP A 873 34.97 -11.63 28.08
N SER A 874 34.35 -12.81 28.09
CA SER A 874 34.69 -13.90 27.15
C SER A 874 33.55 -14.33 26.23
N ALA A 875 32.31 -14.09 26.61
CA ALA A 875 31.13 -14.43 25.81
C ALA A 875 30.03 -13.40 26.10
N PHE A 876 29.19 -13.11 25.10
CA PHE A 876 28.14 -12.10 25.21
C PHE A 876 27.23 -12.34 26.42
N SER A 877 26.98 -11.29 27.20
CA SER A 877 25.93 -11.30 28.23
C SER A 877 24.52 -11.36 27.59
N ASN A 878 24.42 -10.93 26.33
CA ASN A 878 23.20 -10.96 25.54
C ASN A 878 22.92 -12.37 24.99
N GLU A 879 22.03 -13.11 25.64
CA GLU A 879 21.55 -14.41 25.17
C GLU A 879 20.57 -14.33 23.98
N PHE A 880 20.15 -13.12 23.60
CA PHE A 880 19.20 -12.85 22.52
C PHE A 880 19.84 -12.07 21.36
N TYR A 881 21.16 -12.16 21.20
CA TYR A 881 21.88 -11.44 20.15
C TYR A 881 21.25 -11.66 18.76
N HIS A 882 20.93 -10.56 18.05
CA HIS A 882 20.20 -10.56 16.77
C HIS A 882 18.89 -11.34 16.76
N SER A 883 18.17 -11.35 17.88
CA SER A 883 16.88 -12.00 18.03
C SER A 883 15.76 -10.97 18.16
N HIS A 884 14.55 -11.37 17.78
CA HIS A 884 13.35 -10.57 18.01
C HIS A 884 12.97 -10.46 19.51
N PHE A 885 13.62 -11.26 20.37
CA PHE A 885 13.50 -11.18 21.83
C PHE A 885 14.47 -10.19 22.49
N ASP A 886 15.37 -9.56 21.72
CA ASP A 886 16.23 -8.50 22.25
C ASP A 886 15.46 -7.17 22.38
N ASP A 887 14.54 -7.15 23.34
CA ASP A 887 13.62 -6.06 23.64
C ASP A 887 13.97 -5.31 24.94
N LEU A 888 13.12 -4.35 25.34
CA LEU A 888 13.33 -3.53 26.54
C LEU A 888 13.57 -4.33 27.82
N SER A 889 13.02 -5.55 27.93
CA SER A 889 13.19 -6.40 29.12
C SER A 889 14.62 -6.93 29.28
N ASN A 890 15.41 -6.90 28.20
CA ASN A 890 16.78 -7.41 28.18
C ASN A 890 17.82 -6.41 28.72
N ILE A 891 17.44 -5.14 28.92
CA ILE A 891 18.36 -4.05 29.32
C ILE A 891 17.96 -3.37 30.62
N ASN A 892 18.93 -2.70 31.25
CA ASN A 892 18.73 -1.92 32.47
C ASN A 892 19.26 -0.48 32.27
N SER A 893 18.37 0.52 32.36
CA SER A 893 18.73 1.92 32.15
C SER A 893 19.77 2.44 33.14
N SER A 894 19.81 1.87 34.34
CA SER A 894 20.82 2.21 35.34
C SER A 894 22.23 1.74 34.96
N SER A 895 22.35 0.68 34.16
CA SER A 895 23.63 0.20 33.63
C SER A 895 24.14 1.13 32.53
N ILE A 896 23.27 1.47 31.59
CA ILE A 896 23.54 2.41 30.48
C ILE A 896 23.98 3.78 31.03
N THR A 897 23.28 4.27 32.07
CA THR A 897 23.63 5.55 32.73
C THR A 897 25.04 5.49 33.36
N ALA A 898 25.40 4.37 33.98
CA ALA A 898 26.73 4.20 34.58
C ALA A 898 27.84 4.10 33.53
N ALA A 899 27.60 3.37 32.43
CA ALA A 899 28.50 3.30 31.30
C ALA A 899 28.72 4.69 30.68
N ALA A 900 27.64 5.45 30.46
CA ALA A 900 27.71 6.83 29.96
C ALA A 900 28.50 7.74 30.91
N SER A 901 28.29 7.66 32.24
CA SER A 901 29.04 8.43 33.24
C SER A 901 30.54 8.11 33.19
N LEU A 902 30.88 6.83 33.09
CA LEU A 902 32.25 6.36 33.00
C LEU A 902 32.93 6.84 31.72
N VAL A 903 32.27 6.69 30.57
CA VAL A 903 32.80 7.09 29.26
C VAL A 903 32.97 8.61 29.18
N ALA A 904 31.99 9.42 29.59
CA ALA A 904 32.07 10.88 29.52
C ALA A 904 33.28 11.42 30.30
N ARG A 905 33.51 10.91 31.52
CA ARG A 905 34.67 11.28 32.34
C ARG A 905 35.99 10.80 31.74
N THR A 906 36.01 9.58 31.20
CA THR A 906 37.18 9.03 30.51
C THR A 906 37.59 9.89 29.32
N LEU A 907 36.62 10.33 28.51
CA LEU A 907 36.87 11.18 27.35
C LEU A 907 37.42 12.56 27.73
N TYR A 908 36.90 13.16 28.79
CA TYR A 908 37.41 14.43 29.30
C TYR A 908 38.87 14.31 29.75
N ILE A 909 39.21 13.24 30.48
CA ILE A 909 40.59 12.95 30.91
C ILE A 909 41.49 12.69 29.70
N LEU A 910 41.05 11.85 28.75
CA LEU A 910 41.79 11.52 27.53
C LEU A 910 42.10 12.75 26.66
N ALA A 911 41.22 13.74 26.68
CA ALA A 911 41.40 15.01 25.98
C ALA A 911 42.38 15.98 26.68
N GLY A 912 42.87 15.64 27.88
CA GLY A 912 43.82 16.43 28.66
C GLY A 912 43.20 17.25 29.78
N GLY A 913 41.95 16.97 30.15
CA GLY A 913 41.27 17.63 31.26
C GLY A 913 41.68 17.02 32.61
N GLU A 914 42.48 17.75 33.39
CA GLU A 914 42.97 17.29 34.70
C GLU A 914 42.23 17.92 35.90
N ASN A 915 41.35 18.90 35.66
CA ASN A 915 40.66 19.63 36.74
C ASN A 915 39.64 18.72 37.48
N PRO A 916 39.86 18.37 38.77
CA PRO A 916 38.96 17.47 39.51
C PRO A 916 37.55 18.04 39.71
N SER A 917 37.42 19.36 39.82
CA SER A 917 36.12 20.03 39.93
C SER A 917 35.30 19.89 38.64
N ALA A 918 35.96 19.93 37.48
CA ALA A 918 35.30 19.73 36.20
C ALA A 918 34.83 18.28 36.03
N ILE A 919 35.65 17.29 36.40
CA ILE A 919 35.31 15.86 36.34
C ILE A 919 34.08 15.55 37.21
N ASN A 920 34.00 16.10 38.43
CA ASN A 920 32.87 15.90 39.33
C ASN A 920 31.57 16.58 38.87
N ASN A 921 31.68 17.64 38.04
CA ASN A 921 30.53 18.32 37.45
C ASN A 921 29.92 17.57 36.27
N ILE A 922 30.64 16.59 35.68
CA ILE A 922 30.10 15.74 34.61
C ILE A 922 29.03 14.81 35.22
N LYS A 923 27.76 15.13 34.94
CA LYS A 923 26.58 14.37 35.37
C LYS A 923 25.71 14.00 34.18
N ILE A 924 25.42 12.71 34.06
CA ILE A 924 24.49 12.18 33.07
C ILE A 924 23.06 12.46 33.53
N ASN A 925 22.18 12.84 32.60
CA ASN A 925 20.75 12.99 32.86
C ASN A 925 20.07 11.62 32.70
N SER A 926 19.73 10.95 33.80
CA SER A 926 19.06 9.65 33.76
C SER A 926 17.68 9.72 33.10
N SER A 927 16.95 10.82 33.26
CA SER A 927 15.65 11.01 32.61
C SER A 927 15.77 11.03 31.08
N LEU A 928 16.86 11.59 30.55
CA LEU A 928 17.12 11.58 29.11
C LEU A 928 17.44 10.17 28.62
N VAL A 929 18.16 9.37 29.42
CA VAL A 929 18.46 7.96 29.09
C VAL A 929 17.17 7.14 29.04
N ASP A 930 16.29 7.28 30.04
CA ASP A 930 15.00 6.57 30.07
C ASP A 930 14.10 6.99 28.90
N GLU A 931 14.07 8.28 28.56
CA GLU A 931 13.32 8.80 27.41
C GLU A 931 13.86 8.25 26.08
N LEU A 932 15.19 8.29 25.87
CA LEU A 932 15.85 7.74 24.69
C LEU A 932 15.56 6.24 24.52
N ILE A 933 15.63 5.47 25.61
CA ILE A 933 15.29 4.04 25.62
C ILE A 933 13.84 3.82 25.19
N SER A 934 12.90 4.57 25.77
CA SER A 934 11.48 4.48 25.42
C SER A 934 11.23 4.82 23.94
N CYS A 935 11.81 5.92 23.45
CA CYS A 935 11.65 6.37 22.07
C CYS A 935 12.24 5.41 21.04
N LEU A 936 13.40 4.80 21.33
CA LEU A 936 14.14 3.96 20.38
C LEU A 936 13.79 2.48 20.45
N LEU A 937 13.12 1.99 21.50
CA LEU A 937 12.82 0.56 21.68
C LEU A 937 11.34 0.21 21.84
N ASN A 938 10.47 1.20 22.07
CA ASN A 938 9.02 0.98 22.19
C ASN A 938 8.26 1.46 20.95
N CYS A 939 7.04 0.96 20.74
CA CYS A 939 6.14 1.41 19.67
C CYS A 939 5.15 2.48 20.13
N ASP A 940 4.87 2.57 21.43
CA ASP A 940 3.89 3.50 22.01
C ASP A 940 4.51 4.29 23.19
N PRO A 941 4.81 5.59 23.02
CA PRO A 941 4.63 6.39 21.80
C PRO A 941 5.74 6.16 20.73
N GLY A 942 6.83 5.45 21.10
CA GLY A 942 7.97 5.16 20.22
C GLY A 942 8.63 6.42 19.66
N LEU A 943 8.89 6.44 18.35
CA LEU A 943 9.42 7.62 17.66
C LEU A 943 8.46 8.83 17.68
N SER A 944 7.21 8.65 18.12
CA SER A 944 6.26 9.76 18.32
C SER A 944 6.39 10.40 19.70
N CYS A 945 7.42 10.05 20.49
CA CYS A 945 7.73 10.70 21.75
C CYS A 945 8.11 12.18 21.57
N GLU A 946 7.94 12.98 22.62
CA GLU A 946 8.20 14.42 22.58
C GLU A 946 9.66 14.76 22.22
N LEU A 947 10.64 14.01 22.75
CA LEU A 947 12.04 14.19 22.40
C LEU A 947 12.33 14.06 20.90
N VAL A 948 11.74 13.08 20.21
CA VAL A 948 11.97 12.86 18.78
C VAL A 948 11.20 13.89 17.95
N LYS A 949 9.95 14.20 18.33
CA LYS A 949 9.13 15.24 17.70
C LYS A 949 9.76 16.62 17.74
N HIS A 950 10.57 16.91 18.75
CA HIS A 950 11.32 18.16 18.86
C HIS A 950 12.38 18.33 17.75
N TYR A 951 12.82 17.24 17.10
CA TYR A 951 13.84 17.30 16.06
C TYR A 951 13.33 16.95 14.66
N ILE A 952 12.42 15.98 14.56
CA ILE A 952 11.98 15.44 13.27
C ILE A 952 10.46 15.19 13.24
N SER A 953 9.91 15.11 12.03
CA SER A 953 8.57 14.57 11.81
C SER A 953 8.69 13.07 11.43
N PRO A 954 8.41 12.12 12.37
CA PRO A 954 8.57 10.69 12.12
C PRO A 954 7.51 10.17 11.15
N SER A 955 7.88 9.20 10.32
CA SER A 955 7.00 8.52 9.37
C SER A 955 6.26 7.33 9.98
N THR A 956 6.82 6.71 11.02
CA THR A 956 6.24 5.58 11.74
C THR A 956 6.49 5.68 13.23
N ALA A 957 5.53 5.27 14.07
CA ALA A 957 5.69 5.27 15.53
C ALA A 957 6.67 4.19 16.02
N CYS A 958 6.63 2.98 15.44
CA CYS A 958 7.54 1.89 15.81
C CYS A 958 8.95 2.09 15.21
N PRO A 959 10.02 2.13 16.02
CA PRO A 959 11.39 2.16 15.53
C PRO A 959 11.78 0.81 14.89
N SER A 960 12.58 0.87 13.84
CA SER A 960 13.23 -0.30 13.23
C SER A 960 14.70 0.02 12.99
N HIS A 961 15.56 -0.77 13.62
CA HIS A 961 17.02 -0.65 13.55
C HIS A 961 17.64 -1.49 12.43
N TYR A 962 16.82 -2.05 11.54
CA TYR A 962 17.30 -2.71 10.33
C TYR A 962 17.97 -1.71 9.37
N VAL A 963 19.08 -2.09 8.74
CA VAL A 963 19.88 -1.22 7.85
C VAL A 963 19.12 -0.72 6.60
N GLY A 964 18.24 -1.55 6.03
CA GLY A 964 17.48 -1.23 4.81
C GLY A 964 18.29 -1.25 3.50
N VAL A 965 17.69 -0.82 2.37
CA VAL A 965 18.23 -0.83 0.98
C VAL A 965 18.51 0.55 0.37
N ILE A 966 19.34 0.67 -0.67
CA ILE A 966 19.55 1.96 -1.37
C ILE A 966 18.89 1.96 -2.74
N LEU A 967 17.93 2.87 -2.94
CA LEU A 967 17.15 3.00 -4.18
C LEU A 967 17.77 3.92 -5.24
N GLY A 968 18.62 4.88 -4.86
CA GLY A 968 19.10 5.92 -5.78
C GLY A 968 20.53 6.40 -5.46
N LYS A 969 20.92 7.52 -6.08
CA LYS A 969 22.27 8.07 -5.94
C LYS A 969 22.60 8.43 -4.48
N PRO A 970 23.67 7.87 -3.90
CA PRO A 970 24.13 8.27 -2.57
C PRO A 970 24.68 9.71 -2.61
N SER A 971 24.23 10.57 -1.69
CA SER A 971 24.66 11.96 -1.55
C SER A 971 25.17 12.25 -0.14
N SER A 972 26.16 13.14 -0.01
CA SER A 972 26.71 13.62 1.26
C SER A 972 25.83 14.67 1.96
N THR A 973 24.93 15.32 1.22
CA THR A 973 23.87 16.20 1.71
C THR A 973 22.53 15.56 1.37
N PRO A 974 22.06 14.58 2.16
CA PRO A 974 20.82 13.90 1.86
C PRO A 974 19.64 14.85 2.07
N TYR A 975 18.71 14.86 1.12
CA TYR A 975 17.46 15.59 1.25
C TYR A 975 16.63 14.88 2.35
N PRO A 976 15.99 15.59 3.32
CA PRO A 976 15.46 14.94 4.53
C PRO A 976 14.40 13.83 4.33
N PRO A 977 13.50 13.89 3.32
CA PRO A 977 12.65 12.78 2.87
C PRO A 977 13.40 11.56 2.31
N TYR A 978 14.72 11.66 2.27
CA TYR A 978 15.64 10.62 1.92
C TYR A 978 16.47 10.19 3.12
N VAL A 979 16.01 10.17 4.38
CA VAL A 979 16.78 9.53 5.47
C VAL A 979 15.89 8.80 6.46
N GLY A 980 16.30 7.61 6.93
CA GLY A 980 15.52 6.86 7.92
C GLY A 980 15.36 7.61 9.25
N ASP A 981 14.20 7.50 9.89
CA ASP A 981 13.80 8.32 11.04
C ASP A 981 14.83 8.30 12.18
N VAL A 982 15.39 7.13 12.52
CA VAL A 982 16.44 7.01 13.54
C VAL A 982 17.71 7.78 13.15
N SER A 983 18.18 7.66 11.90
CA SER A 983 19.35 8.39 11.41
C SER A 983 19.09 9.91 11.34
N ARG A 984 17.87 10.35 11.01
CA ARG A 984 17.46 11.77 11.02
C ARG A 984 17.46 12.34 12.43
N PHE A 985 16.91 11.59 13.37
CA PHE A 985 16.90 11.95 14.78
C PHE A 985 18.33 12.06 15.32
N VAL A 986 19.16 11.02 15.13
CA VAL A 986 20.56 11.02 15.59
C VAL A 986 21.36 12.18 14.99
N TRP A 987 21.17 12.48 13.71
CA TRP A 987 21.84 13.61 13.06
C TRP A 987 21.43 14.95 13.66
N ASN A 988 20.13 15.22 13.81
CA ASN A 988 19.65 16.46 14.40
C ASN A 988 20.07 16.60 15.88
N PHE A 989 20.00 15.51 16.63
CA PHE A 989 20.40 15.47 18.04
C PHE A 989 21.91 15.77 18.20
N LEU A 990 22.77 15.09 17.42
CA LEU A 990 24.21 15.34 17.46
C LEU A 990 24.53 16.76 16.98
N ALA A 991 23.88 17.23 15.92
CA ALA A 991 24.07 18.59 15.41
C ALA A 991 23.74 19.64 16.44
N ASP A 992 22.61 19.52 17.12
CA ASP A 992 22.20 20.44 18.18
C ASP A 992 23.18 20.43 19.37
N LYS A 993 23.46 19.24 19.92
CA LYS A 993 24.29 19.09 21.14
C LYS A 993 25.76 19.42 20.93
N THR A 994 26.29 19.24 19.73
CA THR A 994 27.70 19.56 19.45
C THR A 994 27.93 20.97 18.90
N SER A 995 26.85 21.72 18.64
CA SER A 995 26.94 23.05 18.03
C SER A 995 27.35 24.17 18.98
N ILE A 996 27.75 25.29 18.38
CA ILE A 996 27.85 26.58 19.06
C ILE A 996 26.66 27.44 18.61
N PRO A 997 25.82 27.97 19.53
CA PRO A 997 24.69 28.82 19.16
C PRO A 997 25.16 30.08 18.42
N SER A 998 24.59 30.35 17.24
CA SER A 998 24.85 31.60 16.51
C SER A 998 24.27 32.79 17.29
N LYS A 999 25.00 33.90 17.38
CA LYS A 999 24.62 35.07 18.21
C LYS A 999 23.32 35.77 17.75
N ASN A 1000 22.84 35.46 16.55
CA ASN A 1000 21.58 35.95 16.00
C ASN A 1000 20.52 34.84 15.99
N VAL A 1001 19.83 34.66 17.12
CA VAL A 1001 18.79 33.63 17.33
C VAL A 1001 17.52 33.85 16.47
N SER A 1002 17.48 34.90 15.63
CA SER A 1002 16.28 35.33 14.90
C SER A 1002 16.15 34.84 13.45
N SER A 1003 17.12 34.11 12.91
CA SER A 1003 17.03 33.62 11.52
C SER A 1003 16.40 32.23 11.46
N SER A 1004 15.07 32.19 11.25
CA SER A 1004 14.38 30.98 10.78
C SER A 1004 14.98 30.55 9.44
N CYS A 1005 15.39 29.29 9.29
CA CYS A 1005 15.94 28.75 8.04
C CYS A 1005 14.92 27.87 7.31
N PRO A 1006 14.15 28.43 6.35
CA PRO A 1006 13.28 27.63 5.49
C PRO A 1006 13.93 27.18 4.17
N LYS A 1007 15.17 27.62 3.84
CA LYS A 1007 15.84 27.26 2.57
C LYS A 1007 17.36 27.09 2.58
N ASP A 1008 18.13 27.73 3.47
CA ASP A 1008 19.57 27.46 3.74
C ASP A 1008 20.10 28.46 4.78
N CYS A 1009 21.16 28.11 5.53
CA CYS A 1009 21.87 29.03 6.42
C CYS A 1009 22.90 29.87 5.63
N HIS A 1010 23.14 31.10 6.05
CA HIS A 1010 23.89 32.09 5.25
C HIS A 1010 25.41 32.07 5.46
N ASP A 1011 25.90 31.59 6.61
CA ASP A 1011 27.34 31.57 6.91
C ASP A 1011 28.00 30.21 6.63
N VAL A 1012 29.31 30.25 6.35
CA VAL A 1012 30.14 29.05 6.12
C VAL A 1012 30.22 28.23 7.41
N ASP A 1013 29.97 26.92 7.31
CA ASP A 1013 29.89 25.95 8.43
C ASP A 1013 28.62 26.02 9.30
N GLU A 1014 27.55 26.70 8.85
CA GLU A 1014 26.22 26.62 9.49
C GLU A 1014 25.35 25.49 8.91
N LEU A 1015 24.58 24.83 9.79
CA LEU A 1015 23.61 23.80 9.47
C LEU A 1015 22.22 24.20 9.99
N CYS A 1016 21.18 23.93 9.19
CA CYS A 1016 19.79 24.10 9.61
C CYS A 1016 19.31 22.83 10.31
N ILE A 1017 18.89 22.95 11.57
CA ILE A 1017 18.34 21.84 12.38
C ILE A 1017 16.87 22.10 12.71
N ARG A 1018 16.10 21.04 13.03
CA ARG A 1018 14.68 21.13 13.47
C ARG A 1018 13.70 21.75 12.46
N GLU A 1019 14.10 21.92 11.20
CA GLU A 1019 13.23 22.46 10.14
C GLU A 1019 11.94 21.62 9.98
N GLU A 1020 12.08 20.29 10.03
CA GLU A 1020 10.96 19.37 9.88
C GLU A 1020 9.95 19.36 11.03
N ALA A 1021 10.37 19.72 12.24
CA ALA A 1021 9.53 19.66 13.44
C ALA A 1021 8.61 20.89 13.52
N ASP A 1022 9.20 22.09 13.44
CA ASP A 1022 8.48 23.34 13.72
C ASP A 1022 8.17 24.17 12.46
N GLY A 1023 8.63 23.72 11.28
CA GLY A 1023 8.57 24.46 10.03
C GLY A 1023 9.37 25.77 10.02
N LYS A 1024 10.14 26.04 11.09
CA LYS A 1024 10.84 27.31 11.31
C LYS A 1024 12.36 27.22 11.36
N GLY A 1025 12.97 26.05 11.59
CA GLY A 1025 14.42 25.78 11.45
C GLY A 1025 15.36 26.67 12.27
N VAL A 1026 16.39 26.10 12.90
CA VAL A 1026 17.41 26.87 13.64
C VAL A 1026 18.77 26.69 12.97
N CYS A 1027 19.45 27.80 12.62
CA CYS A 1027 20.83 27.75 12.14
C CYS A 1027 21.80 27.60 13.31
N VAL A 1028 22.64 26.56 13.25
CA VAL A 1028 23.66 26.27 14.25
C VAL A 1028 25.02 26.03 13.58
N ILE A 1029 26.11 26.43 14.23
CA ILE A 1029 27.46 26.13 13.73
C ILE A 1029 27.82 24.72 14.19
N SER A 1030 27.85 23.76 13.27
CA SER A 1030 28.13 22.37 13.57
C SER A 1030 28.83 21.68 12.40
N THR A 1031 29.65 20.67 12.71
CA THR A 1031 30.33 19.83 11.71
C THR A 1031 29.65 18.48 11.52
N THR A 1032 28.38 18.35 11.91
CA THR A 1032 27.67 17.08 11.74
C THR A 1032 27.46 16.74 10.27
N ARG A 1033 27.86 15.55 9.85
CA ARG A 1033 27.78 15.10 8.45
C ARG A 1033 27.27 13.68 8.34
N TYR A 1034 26.66 13.38 7.20
CA TYR A 1034 26.31 12.01 6.82
C TYR A 1034 27.45 11.35 6.04
N VAL A 1035 27.63 10.06 6.30
CA VAL A 1035 28.53 9.17 5.56
C VAL A 1035 27.68 8.01 5.02
N PRO A 1036 27.73 7.74 3.71
CA PRO A 1036 26.98 6.63 3.14
C PRO A 1036 27.46 5.29 3.72
N ALA A 1037 26.58 4.30 3.79
CA ALA A 1037 26.89 2.99 4.37
C ALA A 1037 26.45 1.85 3.44
N TYR A 1038 27.28 1.54 2.45
CA TYR A 1038 27.10 0.42 1.54
C TYR A 1038 28.45 -0.13 1.09
N SER A 1039 28.43 -1.33 0.51
CA SER A 1039 29.64 -2.03 0.06
C SER A 1039 30.52 -1.13 -0.81
N THR A 1040 31.80 -1.06 -0.46
CA THR A 1040 32.83 -0.32 -1.20
C THR A 1040 33.01 -0.79 -2.65
N ARG A 1041 32.59 -2.04 -2.95
CA ARG A 1041 32.60 -2.61 -4.30
C ARG A 1041 31.42 -2.19 -5.17
N LEU A 1042 30.44 -1.46 -4.64
CA LEU A 1042 29.31 -1.00 -5.43
C LEU A 1042 29.55 0.43 -5.93
N LYS A 1043 29.16 0.66 -7.17
CA LYS A 1043 29.15 2.01 -7.77
C LYS A 1043 27.81 2.24 -8.47
N TYR A 1044 27.21 3.39 -8.17
CA TYR A 1044 26.03 3.85 -8.88
C TYR A 1044 26.43 4.52 -10.19
N ASP A 1045 25.82 4.09 -11.30
CA ASP A 1045 26.01 4.69 -12.62
C ASP A 1045 24.85 5.65 -12.93
N ASP A 1046 25.14 6.96 -12.95
CA ASP A 1046 24.17 8.02 -13.23
C ASP A 1046 23.58 7.92 -14.65
N SER A 1047 24.27 7.28 -15.60
CA SER A 1047 23.83 7.22 -17.00
C SER A 1047 22.80 6.14 -17.28
N VAL A 1048 22.81 5.06 -16.49
CA VAL A 1048 21.92 3.91 -16.62
C VAL A 1048 21.00 3.77 -15.40
N GLU A 1049 21.12 4.68 -14.41
CA GLU A 1049 20.39 4.68 -13.14
C GLU A 1049 20.46 3.32 -12.40
N SER A 1050 21.60 2.62 -12.49
CA SER A 1050 21.75 1.25 -11.97
C SER A 1050 23.02 1.06 -11.13
N TRP A 1051 22.98 0.03 -10.29
CA TRP A 1051 24.12 -0.36 -9.44
C TRP A 1051 25.01 -1.37 -10.17
N THR A 1052 26.30 -1.09 -10.19
CA THR A 1052 27.30 -1.97 -10.79
C THR A 1052 28.28 -2.48 -9.75
N VAL A 1053 28.63 -3.77 -9.84
CA VAL A 1053 29.67 -4.38 -9.02
C VAL A 1053 31.03 -4.10 -9.65
N GLN A 1054 31.89 -3.42 -8.90
CA GLN A 1054 33.26 -3.14 -9.28
C GLN A 1054 34.15 -4.40 -9.12
N PRO A 1055 35.13 -4.59 -10.02
CA PRO A 1055 36.09 -5.67 -9.90
C PRO A 1055 36.92 -5.53 -8.62
N ILE A 1056 37.38 -6.65 -8.08
CA ILE A 1056 38.20 -6.66 -6.87
C ILE A 1056 39.53 -5.95 -7.15
N ASN A 1057 39.83 -4.91 -6.38
CA ASN A 1057 41.13 -4.25 -6.43
C ASN A 1057 42.12 -5.03 -5.56
N SER A 1058 43.05 -5.76 -6.19
CA SER A 1058 44.01 -6.63 -5.48
C SER A 1058 45.01 -5.88 -4.59
N SER A 1059 45.12 -4.55 -4.72
CA SER A 1059 45.97 -3.73 -3.85
C SER A 1059 45.31 -3.36 -2.52
N ASP A 1060 43.97 -3.46 -2.42
CA ASP A 1060 43.23 -3.16 -1.19
C ASP A 1060 42.82 -4.46 -0.50
N THR A 1061 43.46 -4.74 0.63
CA THR A 1061 43.19 -5.92 1.45
C THR A 1061 41.76 -5.94 1.99
N MET A 1062 41.11 -4.77 2.13
CA MET A 1062 39.70 -4.72 2.52
C MET A 1062 38.79 -5.07 1.33
N ALA A 1063 39.10 -4.61 0.12
CA ALA A 1063 38.28 -4.86 -1.08
C ALA A 1063 38.15 -6.35 -1.45
N THR A 1064 39.15 -7.18 -1.10
CA THR A 1064 39.13 -8.63 -1.38
C THR A 1064 38.07 -9.37 -0.54
N GLU A 1065 37.72 -8.82 0.62
CA GLU A 1065 36.79 -9.40 1.59
C GLU A 1065 35.54 -8.51 1.79
N ASP A 1066 35.20 -7.66 0.82
CA ASP A 1066 33.99 -6.83 0.89
C ASP A 1066 32.72 -7.62 0.50
N PRO A 1067 31.83 -7.92 1.46
CA PRO A 1067 30.61 -8.65 1.17
C PRO A 1067 29.62 -7.72 0.47
N ILE A 1068 29.06 -8.21 -0.64
CA ILE A 1068 28.01 -7.50 -1.36
C ILE A 1068 26.70 -8.08 -0.90
N TRP A 1069 26.00 -7.33 -0.04
CA TRP A 1069 24.67 -7.67 0.42
C TRP A 1069 23.61 -6.94 -0.40
N THR A 1070 22.66 -7.70 -0.94
CA THR A 1070 21.53 -7.17 -1.71
C THR A 1070 20.24 -7.82 -1.25
N GLU A 1071 19.19 -7.02 -1.05
CA GLU A 1071 17.84 -7.46 -0.70
C GLU A 1071 16.98 -7.58 -1.97
N SER A 1072 16.34 -8.72 -2.18
CA SER A 1072 15.36 -8.95 -3.26
C SER A 1072 14.22 -7.91 -3.26
N ASN A 1073 13.65 -7.61 -4.43
CA ASN A 1073 12.41 -6.84 -4.53
C ASN A 1073 11.18 -7.74 -4.33
N TRP A 1074 10.13 -7.19 -3.72
CA TRP A 1074 8.88 -7.89 -3.38
C TRP A 1074 7.68 -7.12 -3.92
N ASP A 1075 6.70 -7.83 -4.47
CA ASP A 1075 5.43 -7.22 -4.90
C ASP A 1075 4.54 -6.91 -3.69
N THR A 1076 4.14 -7.96 -2.98
CA THR A 1076 3.34 -7.92 -1.75
C THR A 1076 3.83 -9.03 -0.82
N ILE A 1077 3.75 -8.78 0.49
CA ILE A 1077 4.04 -9.75 1.54
C ILE A 1077 2.77 -9.86 2.38
N ASN A 1078 1.97 -10.92 2.18
CA ASN A 1078 0.72 -11.11 2.89
C ASN A 1078 0.49 -12.58 3.29
N LEU A 1079 -0.18 -12.76 4.42
CA LEU A 1079 -0.66 -14.06 4.91
C LEU A 1079 -2.19 -14.02 4.99
N ARG A 1080 -2.86 -14.94 4.30
CA ARG A 1080 -4.33 -15.06 4.31
C ARG A 1080 -4.75 -16.42 4.83
N VAL A 1081 -5.87 -16.46 5.54
CA VAL A 1081 -6.45 -17.72 6.03
C VAL A 1081 -7.90 -17.81 5.58
N TYR A 1082 -8.26 -18.93 4.92
CA TYR A 1082 -9.60 -19.19 4.43
C TYR A 1082 -9.91 -20.69 4.34
N THR A 1083 -11.16 -21.03 4.08
CA THR A 1083 -11.63 -22.42 3.99
C THR A 1083 -11.67 -22.90 2.55
N VAL A 1084 -11.08 -24.06 2.28
CA VAL A 1084 -11.05 -24.70 0.95
C VAL A 1084 -11.68 -26.09 1.01
N GLN A 1085 -12.32 -26.50 -0.08
CA GLN A 1085 -12.89 -27.84 -0.24
C GLN A 1085 -11.79 -28.86 -0.55
N THR A 1086 -11.99 -30.13 -0.22
CA THR A 1086 -10.99 -31.16 -0.51
C THR A 1086 -10.87 -31.42 -2.02
N SER A 1087 -9.66 -31.64 -2.52
CA SER A 1087 -9.40 -31.93 -3.95
C SER A 1087 -10.18 -33.11 -4.52
N THR A 1088 -10.53 -34.09 -3.67
CA THR A 1088 -11.41 -35.22 -4.03
C THR A 1088 -12.82 -34.76 -4.40
N TYR A 1089 -13.33 -33.73 -3.72
CA TYR A 1089 -14.64 -33.15 -3.98
C TYR A 1089 -14.61 -32.31 -5.27
N ASP A 1090 -13.57 -31.49 -5.47
CA ASP A 1090 -13.41 -30.72 -6.70
C ASP A 1090 -13.32 -31.61 -7.93
N ASN A 1091 -12.54 -32.70 -7.86
CA ASN A 1091 -12.45 -33.70 -8.93
C ASN A 1091 -13.78 -34.42 -9.17
N LEU A 1092 -14.57 -34.67 -8.12
CA LEU A 1092 -15.92 -35.25 -8.26
C LEU A 1092 -16.87 -34.29 -8.96
N ILE A 1093 -16.84 -33.00 -8.59
CA ILE A 1093 -17.65 -31.96 -9.23
C ILE A 1093 -17.24 -31.77 -10.70
N LEU A 1094 -15.94 -31.76 -10.99
CA LEU A 1094 -15.42 -31.70 -12.36
C LEU A 1094 -15.87 -32.90 -13.18
N LEU A 1095 -15.73 -34.11 -12.65
CA LEU A 1095 -16.16 -35.35 -13.31
C LEU A 1095 -17.67 -35.32 -13.58
N LEU A 1096 -18.46 -34.90 -12.59
CA LEU A 1096 -19.91 -34.78 -12.73
C LEU A 1096 -20.27 -33.74 -13.82
N GLY A 1097 -19.57 -32.61 -13.85
CA GLY A 1097 -19.72 -31.59 -14.90
C GLY A 1097 -19.39 -32.13 -16.29
N ILE A 1098 -18.31 -32.89 -16.44
CA ILE A 1098 -17.93 -33.55 -17.70
C ILE A 1098 -19.00 -34.57 -18.13
N ILE A 1099 -19.48 -35.40 -17.21
CA ILE A 1099 -20.52 -36.40 -17.48
C ILE A 1099 -21.82 -35.73 -17.93
N ILE A 1100 -22.27 -34.68 -17.21
CA ILE A 1100 -23.49 -33.93 -17.57
C ILE A 1100 -23.33 -33.28 -18.95
N THR A 1101 -22.16 -32.72 -19.25
CA THR A 1101 -21.88 -32.10 -20.55
C THR A 1101 -21.93 -33.15 -21.68
N PHE A 1102 -21.32 -34.32 -21.46
CA PHE A 1102 -21.34 -35.42 -22.43
C PHE A 1102 -22.75 -35.97 -22.65
N LEU A 1103 -23.51 -36.19 -21.58
CA LEU A 1103 -24.90 -36.65 -21.66
C LEU A 1103 -25.79 -35.63 -22.38
N SER A 1104 -25.60 -34.34 -22.10
CA SER A 1104 -26.33 -33.26 -22.78
C SER A 1104 -26.02 -33.26 -24.28
N TYR A 1105 -24.75 -33.42 -24.65
CA TYR A 1105 -24.35 -33.55 -26.06
C TYR A 1105 -24.97 -34.78 -26.73
N LEU A 1106 -24.99 -35.93 -26.05
CA LEU A 1106 -25.60 -37.15 -26.56
C LEU A 1106 -27.12 -36.99 -26.78
N VAL A 1107 -27.81 -36.34 -25.84
CA VAL A 1107 -29.24 -36.03 -25.95
C VAL A 1107 -29.50 -35.09 -27.14
N ILE A 1108 -28.68 -34.05 -27.31
CA ILE A 1108 -28.78 -33.13 -28.46
C ILE A 1108 -28.54 -33.87 -29.78
N ALA A 1109 -27.55 -34.77 -29.83
CA ALA A 1109 -27.25 -35.58 -31.00
C ALA A 1109 -28.41 -36.52 -31.36
N ILE A 1110 -28.96 -37.22 -30.37
CA ILE A 1110 -30.12 -38.11 -30.52
C ILE A 1110 -31.34 -37.31 -31.01
N ALA A 1111 -31.65 -36.18 -30.36
CA ALA A 1111 -32.73 -35.29 -30.75
C ALA A 1111 -32.57 -34.80 -32.19
N ARG A 1112 -31.37 -34.38 -32.61
CA ARG A 1112 -31.07 -34.01 -34.01
C ARG A 1112 -31.32 -35.16 -34.99
N THR A 1113 -30.95 -36.40 -34.65
CA THR A 1113 -31.24 -37.57 -35.50
C THR A 1113 -32.73 -37.91 -35.57
N VAL A 1114 -33.45 -37.80 -34.46
CA VAL A 1114 -34.89 -38.06 -34.40
C VAL A 1114 -35.64 -37.00 -35.21
N ILE A 1115 -35.31 -35.72 -35.01
CA ILE A 1115 -35.85 -34.61 -35.80
C ILE A 1115 -35.55 -34.87 -37.27
N ARG A 1116 -34.29 -35.08 -37.70
CA ARG A 1116 -33.97 -35.40 -39.10
C ARG A 1116 -34.72 -36.60 -39.69
N LYS A 1117 -35.07 -37.60 -38.90
CA LYS A 1117 -35.87 -38.75 -39.36
C LYS A 1117 -37.34 -38.39 -39.52
N ALA A 1118 -37.92 -37.64 -38.58
CA ALA A 1118 -39.26 -37.09 -38.71
C ALA A 1118 -39.34 -36.14 -39.91
N LEU A 1119 -38.30 -35.32 -40.12
CA LEU A 1119 -38.20 -34.38 -41.24
C LEU A 1119 -38.21 -35.05 -42.63
N LYS A 1120 -37.82 -36.33 -42.71
CA LYS A 1120 -37.72 -37.13 -43.95
C LYS A 1120 -38.96 -38.00 -44.22
N GLN A 1121 -39.93 -38.04 -43.31
CA GLN A 1121 -41.18 -38.79 -43.48
C GLN A 1121 -42.36 -37.90 -43.93
N ASP A 1122 -42.16 -36.59 -44.02
CA ASP A 1122 -42.91 -35.67 -44.87
C ASP A 1122 -42.18 -35.50 -46.22
#